data_AF-A0A3E3DH73-F1
#
_entry.id   AF-A0A3E3DH73-F1
#
_cell.length_a   1.000
_cell.length_b   1.000
_cell.length_c   1.000
_cell.angle_alpha   90.00
_cell.angle_beta   90.00
_cell.angle_gamma   90.00
#
_symmetry.space_group_name_H-M   'P 1'
#
loop_
_entity.id
_entity.type
_entity.pdbx_description
1 polymer ?
#
loop_
_entity_poly.entity_id
_entity_poly.type
_entity_poly.pdbx_seq_one_letter_code
_entity_poly.pdbx_strand_id
1 'polypeptide(L)'
;MKLCALNSNGFIMHYLISGPKVDTFIDHTPDDNQLRYEKYLRSIITQKQDHIPEHTVKLGEKSGLGLPWQYYYNYENWFVDLSTFYSELTKVALDSCTQLYAERDMEVKAIIWSYSSVDIWCNEEHVCSMAPPVYKPIRRQNMILKLKKGVNPLYIRLQTLGVRDTRTLFGIQITEGADEIHVCLPDSVHTDPVIECAEWLSAAYIKDEAVHFPSPAPVGTMLGYDSQTPDFSKAKTKVVRHGIRAVVKEKLEAGRPYIVVECNAQGQKLSRNMENISQILPNKSKCLSFEENKMEIFKRTAAVESLSRGGKFGFSISNILARQATGLTTPKDRELFLETLSQIEKRFDCSDFLVCGLIRYLNNYELDEKLKNKVKNVLLHYRFWMDQEGSDAMCFWSENHSLMFYVSAMNAGMLYPDEYFTRAHMTGNELYEAGKKRVEQWLEDVEEHGFEEFLSTVYMCVTFAGLLNAIDYTPKEISDRAVKVTDRLLGMLAMHTYKGSIIAPMGRVYRQVIYPFLQGAQALMNLVNPEVPYSYGEGWLAFYATSRYQIPDGLAEKMKESVSLEYETGNALIRLEKTAHHCMTSVQSPRQDKGFKRWTNLTLIEETNLIDKKTHEYTKSLNERFHGTTCFEPGVYGYQQHMWSAALDSETEVFTNHPGGTCDSSQMRPGYWFGNGVMPAIRQKSGILGVVYVIPEEHPIHFTHAFWPGVKFEKTISETHWLFGEKAGGYLALWCNKPMKVHQDQIFDCEYRSYGDEIAYCCIVSGGGNWETFVKRCKEISPVYDTEKKMLKAGDLEVIYEKHSDITQYI
;
A
#
# COMPACT_ATOMS: atom_id res chain seq x y z
N MET A 1 -10.00 -20.39 -32.52
CA MET A 1 -9.25 -20.68 -31.29
C MET A 1 -7.87 -20.09 -31.44
N LYS A 2 -7.65 -18.97 -30.75
CA LYS A 2 -6.37 -18.31 -30.63
C LYS A 2 -5.49 -19.07 -29.63
N LEU A 3 -4.23 -19.24 -29.98
CA LEU A 3 -3.21 -19.82 -29.11
C LEU A 3 -2.30 -18.70 -28.64
N CYS A 4 -2.26 -18.47 -27.33
CA CYS A 4 -1.43 -17.46 -26.70
C CYS A 4 -0.23 -18.14 -26.03
N ALA A 5 0.94 -17.52 -26.09
CA ALA A 5 2.10 -18.03 -25.37
C ALA A 5 1.94 -17.86 -23.86
N LEU A 6 2.63 -18.70 -23.09
CA LEU A 6 2.93 -18.40 -21.69
C LEU A 6 3.82 -17.14 -21.61
N ASN A 7 3.86 -16.47 -20.46
CA ASN A 7 4.83 -15.39 -20.30
C ASN A 7 6.27 -15.94 -20.28
N SER A 8 7.27 -15.05 -20.29
CA SER A 8 8.69 -15.42 -20.29
C SER A 8 9.17 -16.17 -19.04
N ASN A 9 8.35 -16.25 -17.99
CA ASN A 9 8.63 -17.00 -16.76
C ASN A 9 7.74 -18.27 -16.65
N GLY A 10 7.00 -18.63 -17.70
CA GLY A 10 6.14 -19.81 -17.74
C GLY A 10 4.76 -19.64 -17.10
N PHE A 11 4.35 -18.43 -16.72
CA PHE A 11 3.02 -18.19 -16.16
C PHE A 11 1.94 -18.21 -17.24
N ILE A 12 0.81 -18.83 -16.90
CA ILE A 12 -0.43 -18.74 -17.68
C ILE A 12 -1.05 -17.35 -17.45
N MET A 13 -1.34 -16.63 -18.54
CA MET A 13 -1.75 -15.22 -18.50
C MET A 13 -3.22 -14.96 -18.83
N HIS A 14 -3.92 -15.94 -19.41
CA HIS A 14 -5.30 -15.75 -19.89
C HIS A 14 -6.26 -16.66 -19.14
N TYR A 15 -7.30 -16.05 -18.56
CA TYR A 15 -8.32 -16.75 -17.80
C TYR A 15 -9.70 -16.16 -18.07
N LEU A 16 -10.72 -17.01 -17.96
CA LEU A 16 -12.04 -16.57 -17.54
C LEU A 16 -12.13 -16.65 -16.02
N ILE A 17 -12.83 -15.70 -15.43
CA ILE A 17 -13.16 -15.68 -14.00
C ILE A 17 -14.65 -15.48 -13.79
N SER A 18 -15.15 -16.00 -12.67
CA SER A 18 -16.49 -15.70 -12.17
C SER A 18 -16.36 -15.35 -10.69
N GLY A 19 -16.45 -14.06 -10.36
CA GLY A 19 -16.26 -13.57 -9.01
C GLY A 19 -15.49 -12.25 -8.93
N PRO A 20 -15.11 -11.81 -7.73
CA PRO A 20 -15.30 -12.53 -6.47
C PRO A 20 -16.76 -12.50 -6.01
N LYS A 21 -17.28 -13.65 -5.54
CA LYS A 21 -18.49 -13.71 -4.73
C LYS A 21 -18.11 -13.37 -3.29
N VAL A 22 -18.84 -12.44 -2.69
CA VAL A 22 -18.60 -11.97 -1.32
C VAL A 22 -19.87 -12.18 -0.52
N ASP A 23 -19.79 -13.04 0.49
CA ASP A 23 -20.88 -13.32 1.42
C ASP A 23 -20.48 -12.84 2.83
N THR A 24 -21.43 -12.33 3.62
CA THR A 24 -21.18 -12.00 5.02
C THR A 24 -20.74 -13.23 5.80
N PHE A 25 -19.72 -13.10 6.64
CA PHE A 25 -19.20 -14.17 7.46
C PHE A 25 -19.04 -13.72 8.90
N ILE A 26 -19.59 -14.49 9.84
CA ILE A 26 -19.51 -14.20 11.27
C ILE A 26 -19.26 -15.52 11.99
N ASP A 27 -18.30 -15.51 12.91
CA ASP A 27 -18.05 -16.58 13.86
C ASP A 27 -17.74 -15.94 15.22
N HIS A 28 -18.47 -16.36 16.25
CA HIS A 28 -18.44 -15.78 17.60
C HIS A 28 -17.50 -16.50 18.57
N THR A 29 -16.60 -17.35 18.07
CA THR A 29 -15.62 -18.05 18.90
C THR A 29 -14.74 -17.01 19.60
N PRO A 30 -14.73 -16.99 20.95
CA PRO A 30 -13.94 -16.02 21.69
C PRO A 30 -12.47 -16.40 21.63
N ASP A 31 -11.63 -15.40 21.43
CA ASP A 31 -10.19 -15.57 21.47
C ASP A 31 -9.53 -14.23 21.86
N ASP A 32 -8.65 -14.26 22.85
CA ASP A 32 -7.91 -13.10 23.36
C ASP A 32 -6.63 -12.78 22.54
N ASN A 33 -6.36 -13.59 21.51
CA ASN A 33 -5.24 -13.47 20.61
C ASN A 33 -5.75 -13.39 19.17
N GLN A 34 -5.65 -12.20 18.58
CA GLN A 34 -6.14 -11.95 17.23
C GLN A 34 -5.45 -12.80 16.15
N LEU A 35 -4.16 -13.13 16.28
CA LEU A 35 -3.47 -13.99 15.32
C LEU A 35 -4.07 -15.39 15.30
N ARG A 36 -4.31 -15.95 16.50
CA ARG A 36 -4.94 -17.27 16.66
C ARG A 36 -6.39 -17.24 16.17
N TYR A 37 -7.13 -16.21 16.52
CA TYR A 37 -8.51 -16.00 16.06
C TYR A 37 -8.61 -16.00 14.54
N GLU A 38 -7.83 -15.16 13.85
CA GLU A 38 -7.93 -15.07 12.39
C GLU A 38 -7.39 -16.31 11.68
N LYS A 39 -6.40 -17.00 12.27
CA LYS A 39 -5.95 -18.31 11.79
C LYS A 39 -7.07 -19.35 11.90
N TYR A 40 -7.82 -19.35 13.00
CA TYR A 40 -9.02 -20.17 13.16
C TYR A 40 -10.09 -19.82 12.11
N LEU A 41 -10.43 -18.53 11.92
CA LEU A 41 -11.40 -18.11 10.90
C LEU A 41 -11.01 -18.58 9.49
N ARG A 42 -9.73 -18.47 9.11
CA ARG A 42 -9.22 -18.99 7.83
C ARG A 42 -9.34 -20.52 7.73
N SER A 43 -9.19 -21.24 8.84
CA SER A 43 -9.31 -22.70 8.84
C SER A 43 -10.73 -23.20 8.55
N ILE A 44 -11.77 -22.45 8.95
CA ILE A 44 -13.17 -22.85 8.80
C ILE A 44 -13.85 -22.28 7.55
N ILE A 45 -13.23 -21.31 6.85
CA ILE A 45 -13.82 -20.70 5.64
C ILE A 45 -13.82 -21.67 4.44
N THR A 46 -12.84 -22.56 4.39
CA THR A 46 -12.57 -23.43 3.24
C THR A 46 -13.54 -24.60 3.24
N GLN A 47 -14.42 -24.64 2.24
CA GLN A 47 -15.25 -25.82 1.99
C GLN A 47 -14.52 -26.72 1.00
N LYS A 48 -14.20 -27.95 1.43
CA LYS A 48 -13.63 -28.96 0.53
C LYS A 48 -14.64 -29.33 -0.56
N GLN A 49 -14.13 -29.59 -1.75
CA GLN A 49 -14.92 -30.12 -2.85
C GLN A 49 -14.08 -31.14 -3.61
N ASP A 50 -14.61 -32.34 -3.80
CA ASP A 50 -13.88 -33.45 -4.43
C ASP A 50 -14.17 -33.56 -5.94
N HIS A 51 -15.10 -32.76 -6.47
CA HIS A 51 -15.58 -32.85 -7.85
C HIS A 51 -15.64 -31.46 -8.50
N ILE A 52 -15.29 -31.39 -9.79
CA ILE A 52 -15.47 -30.18 -10.59
C ILE A 52 -16.97 -29.82 -10.65
N PRO A 53 -17.38 -28.55 -10.49
CA PRO A 53 -18.80 -28.20 -10.56
C PRO A 53 -19.37 -28.44 -11.96
N GLU A 54 -20.51 -29.13 -12.06
CA GLU A 54 -21.18 -29.43 -13.33
C GLU A 54 -21.81 -28.18 -13.98
N HIS A 55 -21.06 -27.49 -14.83
CA HIS A 55 -21.58 -26.40 -15.65
C HIS A 55 -20.70 -26.13 -16.87
N THR A 56 -21.30 -25.59 -17.94
CA THR A 56 -20.55 -25.20 -19.13
C THR A 56 -19.93 -23.82 -18.92
N VAL A 57 -18.64 -23.68 -19.23
CA VAL A 57 -17.95 -22.39 -19.17
C VAL A 57 -18.14 -21.66 -20.51
N LYS A 58 -18.94 -20.60 -20.50
CA LYS A 58 -19.17 -19.71 -21.65
C LYS A 58 -19.18 -18.26 -21.21
N LEU A 59 -18.68 -17.38 -22.07
CA LEU A 59 -18.54 -15.96 -21.75
C LEU A 59 -19.91 -15.33 -21.47
N GLY A 60 -20.05 -14.66 -20.32
CA GLY A 60 -21.29 -14.01 -19.90
C GLY A 60 -22.35 -14.93 -19.27
N GLU A 61 -22.24 -16.25 -19.41
CA GLU A 61 -23.13 -17.20 -18.73
C GLU A 61 -22.75 -17.36 -17.24
N LYS A 62 -23.73 -17.72 -16.40
CA LYS A 62 -23.51 -17.86 -14.95
C LYS A 62 -22.75 -19.14 -14.62
N SER A 63 -21.76 -19.02 -13.75
CA SER A 63 -21.07 -20.16 -13.13
C SER A 63 -21.87 -20.80 -11.99
N GLY A 64 -21.29 -21.81 -11.34
CA GLY A 64 -21.78 -22.36 -10.08
C GLY A 64 -21.87 -21.36 -8.92
N LEU A 65 -21.12 -20.24 -8.99
CA LEU A 65 -21.24 -19.13 -8.02
C LEU A 65 -22.45 -18.22 -8.28
N GLY A 66 -23.14 -18.39 -9.41
CA GLY A 66 -24.27 -17.55 -9.83
C GLY A 66 -23.87 -16.21 -10.45
N LEU A 67 -22.56 -16.01 -10.67
CA LEU A 67 -21.98 -14.82 -11.30
C LEU A 67 -21.54 -15.15 -12.74
N PRO A 68 -21.54 -14.16 -13.66
CA PRO A 68 -21.17 -14.40 -15.05
C PRO A 68 -19.67 -14.70 -15.20
N TRP A 69 -19.31 -15.56 -16.13
CA TRP A 69 -17.93 -15.72 -16.60
C TRP A 69 -17.49 -14.48 -17.38
N GLN A 70 -16.33 -13.94 -17.02
CA GLN A 70 -15.75 -12.74 -17.61
C GLN A 70 -14.30 -12.98 -17.96
N TYR A 71 -13.83 -12.34 -19.03
CA TYR A 71 -12.40 -12.35 -19.34
C TYR A 71 -11.65 -11.53 -18.29
N TYR A 72 -10.64 -12.15 -17.66
CA TYR A 72 -9.80 -11.44 -16.71
C TYR A 72 -8.72 -10.66 -17.45
N TYR A 73 -8.83 -9.34 -17.42
CA TYR A 73 -7.89 -8.42 -18.05
C TYR A 73 -7.17 -7.55 -17.03
N ASN A 74 -5.83 -7.57 -17.06
CA ASN A 74 -4.99 -6.93 -16.04
C ASN A 74 -3.60 -6.47 -16.53
N TYR A 75 -3.45 -6.10 -17.81
CA TYR A 75 -2.22 -5.55 -18.42
C TYR A 75 -0.92 -6.27 -18.01
N GLU A 76 -0.86 -7.58 -18.29
CA GLU A 76 0.34 -8.43 -18.07
C GLU A 76 0.65 -8.83 -16.62
N ASN A 77 -0.27 -8.68 -15.66
CA ASN A 77 -0.03 -9.25 -14.32
C ASN A 77 -0.09 -10.78 -14.34
N TRP A 78 0.96 -11.41 -13.81
CA TRP A 78 1.20 -12.85 -13.85
C TRP A 78 0.21 -13.67 -13.01
N PHE A 79 -0.55 -13.00 -12.15
CA PHE A 79 -1.54 -13.59 -11.28
C PHE A 79 -2.94 -13.16 -11.68
N VAL A 80 -3.91 -14.05 -11.46
CA VAL A 80 -5.29 -13.62 -11.28
C VAL A 80 -5.37 -12.96 -9.92
N ASP A 81 -5.33 -11.63 -9.89
CA ASP A 81 -5.34 -10.78 -8.70
C ASP A 81 -6.63 -9.96 -8.62
N LEU A 82 -7.46 -10.27 -7.63
CA LEU A 82 -8.66 -9.53 -7.23
C LEU A 82 -8.56 -9.07 -5.77
N SER A 83 -7.32 -8.90 -5.29
CA SER A 83 -7.04 -8.44 -3.92
C SER A 83 -7.70 -7.10 -3.66
N THR A 84 -8.32 -6.98 -2.49
CA THR A 84 -9.05 -5.77 -2.12
C THR A 84 -9.19 -5.64 -0.62
N PHE A 85 -9.68 -4.49 -0.19
CA PHE A 85 -9.92 -4.19 1.21
C PHE A 85 -11.36 -4.55 1.63
N TYR A 86 -11.51 -5.24 2.77
CA TYR A 86 -12.78 -5.60 3.39
C TYR A 86 -12.89 -5.00 4.79
N SER A 87 -13.88 -4.13 5.00
CA SER A 87 -14.13 -3.49 6.29
C SER A 87 -14.86 -4.37 7.30
N GLU A 88 -15.44 -5.47 6.84
CA GLU A 88 -16.21 -6.44 7.62
C GLU A 88 -15.71 -7.85 7.29
N LEU A 89 -15.94 -8.80 8.19
CA LEU A 89 -15.60 -10.21 7.95
C LEU A 89 -16.50 -10.78 6.85
N THR A 90 -15.87 -11.34 5.82
CA THR A 90 -16.57 -11.90 4.66
C THR A 90 -15.97 -13.22 4.21
N LYS A 91 -16.80 -14.06 3.61
CA LYS A 91 -16.35 -15.21 2.83
C LYS A 91 -16.20 -14.78 1.38
N VAL A 92 -15.02 -15.03 0.81
CA VAL A 92 -14.72 -14.69 -0.58
C VAL A 92 -14.52 -15.99 -1.36
N ALA A 93 -15.19 -16.10 -2.50
CA ALA A 93 -15.03 -17.21 -3.43
C ALA A 93 -14.84 -16.71 -4.86
N LEU A 94 -14.01 -17.40 -5.63
CA LEU A 94 -13.73 -17.10 -7.03
C LEU A 94 -13.58 -18.41 -7.79
N ASP A 95 -14.25 -18.50 -8.93
CA ASP A 95 -14.02 -19.57 -9.89
C ASP A 95 -13.21 -19.00 -11.06
N SER A 96 -12.28 -19.78 -11.59
CA SER A 96 -11.50 -19.43 -12.77
C SER A 96 -11.34 -20.64 -13.68
N CYS A 97 -11.24 -20.39 -14.98
CA CYS A 97 -11.04 -21.42 -15.99
C CYS A 97 -10.09 -20.92 -17.08
N THR A 98 -9.27 -21.83 -17.58
CA THR A 98 -8.42 -21.65 -18.76
C THR A 98 -8.25 -22.99 -19.47
N GLN A 99 -7.61 -23.00 -20.63
CA GLN A 99 -7.30 -24.22 -21.37
C GLN A 99 -5.85 -24.21 -21.83
N LEU A 100 -5.20 -25.38 -21.72
CA LEU A 100 -3.84 -25.60 -22.22
C LEU A 100 -3.89 -26.45 -23.48
N TYR A 101 -3.40 -25.90 -24.58
CA TYR A 101 -3.13 -26.64 -25.81
C TYR A 101 -1.73 -27.25 -25.74
N ALA A 102 -1.64 -28.58 -25.76
CA ALA A 102 -0.39 -29.32 -25.80
C ALA A 102 -0.18 -29.96 -27.18
N GLU A 103 1.03 -29.87 -27.73
CA GLU A 103 1.35 -30.42 -29.05
C GLU A 103 1.32 -31.97 -29.11
N ARG A 104 1.48 -32.61 -27.95
CA ARG A 104 1.50 -34.07 -27.76
C ARG A 104 1.00 -34.44 -26.37
N ASP A 105 0.79 -35.73 -26.13
CA ASP A 105 0.61 -36.25 -24.78
C ASP A 105 1.91 -35.99 -23.98
N MET A 106 1.77 -35.38 -22.81
CA MET A 106 2.91 -35.00 -21.97
C MET A 106 2.51 -34.85 -20.50
N GLU A 107 3.48 -35.04 -19.61
CA GLU A 107 3.38 -34.65 -18.21
C GLU A 107 4.20 -33.39 -18.00
N VAL A 108 3.60 -32.41 -17.35
CA VAL A 108 4.16 -31.07 -17.20
C VAL A 108 4.27 -30.73 -15.73
N LYS A 109 5.45 -30.29 -15.28
CA LYS A 109 5.62 -29.76 -13.93
C LYS A 109 5.13 -28.32 -13.88
N ALA A 110 4.31 -28.05 -12.88
CA ALA A 110 3.76 -26.73 -12.64
C ALA A 110 3.80 -26.40 -11.14
N ILE A 111 3.74 -25.11 -10.85
CA ILE A 111 3.67 -24.56 -9.50
C ILE A 111 2.41 -23.70 -9.40
N ILE A 112 1.60 -23.94 -8.37
CA ILE A 112 0.54 -23.02 -7.97
C ILE A 112 1.05 -22.09 -6.88
N TRP A 113 0.85 -20.80 -7.07
CA TRP A 113 1.19 -19.71 -6.16
C TRP A 113 -0.08 -19.08 -5.61
N SER A 114 -0.27 -19.02 -4.29
CA SER A 114 -1.48 -18.43 -3.69
C SER A 114 -1.34 -18.13 -2.18
N TYR A 115 -2.10 -17.12 -1.72
CA TYR A 115 -2.41 -16.91 -0.29
C TYR A 115 -3.71 -17.59 0.12
N SER A 116 -4.63 -17.73 -0.83
CA SER A 116 -5.96 -18.29 -0.62
C SER A 116 -5.93 -19.82 -0.62
N SER A 117 -7.02 -20.44 -0.20
CA SER A 117 -7.24 -21.85 -0.50
C SER A 117 -7.55 -22.00 -1.99
N VAL A 118 -6.93 -22.99 -2.64
CA VAL A 118 -7.09 -23.25 -4.07
C VAL A 118 -7.24 -24.74 -4.33
N ASP A 119 -8.24 -25.11 -5.10
CA ASP A 119 -8.38 -26.44 -5.70
C ASP A 119 -8.27 -26.32 -7.22
N ILE A 120 -7.56 -27.26 -7.85
CA ILE A 120 -7.31 -27.28 -9.30
C ILE A 120 -7.69 -28.64 -9.87
N TRP A 121 -8.44 -28.61 -10.97
CA TRP A 121 -8.75 -29.77 -11.78
C TRP A 121 -8.17 -29.59 -13.18
N CYS A 122 -7.62 -30.67 -13.74
CA CYS A 122 -7.13 -30.75 -15.11
C CYS A 122 -7.78 -31.97 -15.75
N ASN A 123 -8.50 -31.80 -16.87
CA ASN A 123 -9.23 -32.89 -17.53
C ASN A 123 -10.14 -33.70 -16.57
N GLU A 124 -10.88 -32.99 -15.69
CA GLU A 124 -11.77 -33.56 -14.65
C GLU A 124 -11.05 -34.27 -13.47
N GLU A 125 -9.75 -34.55 -13.57
CA GLU A 125 -8.92 -35.08 -12.46
C GLU A 125 -8.58 -33.94 -11.48
N HIS A 126 -8.80 -34.13 -10.19
CA HIS A 126 -8.35 -33.21 -9.15
C HIS A 126 -6.84 -33.35 -8.97
N VAL A 127 -6.07 -32.33 -9.35
CA VAL A 127 -4.60 -32.40 -9.43
C VAL A 127 -3.89 -31.68 -8.29
N CYS A 128 -4.55 -30.73 -7.62
CA CYS A 128 -3.96 -29.99 -6.51
C CYS A 128 -5.02 -29.46 -5.55
N SER A 129 -4.72 -29.52 -4.26
CA SER A 129 -5.44 -28.83 -3.19
C SER A 129 -4.44 -28.12 -2.28
N MET A 130 -4.61 -26.81 -2.12
CA MET A 130 -3.82 -25.94 -1.26
C MET A 130 -4.77 -25.29 -0.24
N ALA A 131 -4.66 -25.65 1.04
CA ALA A 131 -5.52 -25.14 2.12
C ALA A 131 -4.81 -25.26 3.49
N PRO A 132 -5.22 -24.53 4.54
CA PRO A 132 -6.18 -23.40 4.55
C PRO A 132 -5.54 -22.10 4.01
N PRO A 133 -6.24 -20.98 3.84
CA PRO A 133 -5.64 -19.70 3.44
C PRO A 133 -4.65 -19.20 4.50
N VAL A 134 -3.64 -18.43 4.06
CA VAL A 134 -2.64 -17.78 4.94
C VAL A 134 -2.64 -16.27 4.71
N TYR A 135 -2.10 -15.50 5.66
CA TYR A 135 -1.97 -14.04 5.51
C TYR A 135 -0.65 -13.67 4.82
N LYS A 136 0.47 -14.28 5.25
CA LYS A 136 1.80 -14.16 4.62
C LYS A 136 2.78 -15.23 5.15
N PRO A 137 3.83 -15.62 4.40
CA PRO A 137 4.13 -15.25 3.01
C PRO A 137 3.23 -15.97 1.99
N ILE A 138 3.40 -15.68 0.70
CA ILE A 138 2.75 -16.43 -0.37
C ILE A 138 3.19 -17.91 -0.31
N ARG A 139 2.28 -18.84 -0.60
CA ARG A 139 2.62 -20.27 -0.67
C ARG A 139 2.83 -20.71 -2.09
N ARG A 140 3.67 -21.73 -2.24
CA ARG A 140 3.87 -22.48 -3.47
C ARG A 140 3.60 -23.96 -3.24
N GLN A 141 3.03 -24.63 -4.24
CA GLN A 141 2.86 -26.08 -4.24
C GLN A 141 3.12 -26.62 -5.63
N ASN A 142 3.96 -27.64 -5.72
CA ASN A 142 4.25 -28.33 -6.98
C ASN A 142 3.06 -29.23 -7.35
N MET A 143 2.78 -29.31 -8.64
CA MET A 143 1.78 -30.21 -9.21
C MET A 143 2.26 -30.75 -10.56
N ILE A 144 1.67 -31.88 -10.99
CA ILE A 144 1.92 -32.48 -12.31
C ILE A 144 0.61 -32.41 -13.08
N LEU A 145 0.65 -31.79 -14.26
CA LEU A 145 -0.47 -31.74 -15.19
C LEU A 145 -0.27 -32.83 -16.25
N LYS A 146 -1.19 -33.80 -16.31
CA LYS A 146 -1.22 -34.84 -17.33
C LYS A 146 -2.00 -34.33 -18.54
N LEU A 147 -1.28 -33.79 -19.52
CA LEU A 147 -1.87 -33.19 -20.70
C LEU A 147 -1.98 -34.22 -21.82
N LYS A 148 -3.13 -34.22 -22.50
CA LYS A 148 -3.37 -34.92 -23.75
C LYS A 148 -3.06 -33.99 -24.91
N LYS A 149 -2.66 -34.56 -26.05
CA LYS A 149 -2.52 -33.82 -27.30
C LYS A 149 -3.81 -33.05 -27.59
N GLY A 150 -3.69 -31.76 -27.84
CA GLY A 150 -4.81 -30.85 -28.03
C GLY A 150 -5.18 -30.09 -26.76
N VAL A 151 -6.47 -29.81 -26.58
CA VAL A 151 -6.98 -28.90 -25.56
C VAL A 151 -7.24 -29.63 -24.24
N ASN A 152 -6.72 -29.08 -23.14
CA ASN A 152 -6.86 -29.59 -21.78
C ASN A 152 -7.49 -28.51 -20.89
N PRO A 153 -8.75 -28.66 -20.44
CA PRO A 153 -9.37 -27.70 -19.52
C PRO A 153 -8.73 -27.73 -18.14
N LEU A 154 -8.45 -26.53 -17.62
CA LEU A 154 -8.09 -26.27 -16.23
C LEU A 154 -9.24 -25.49 -15.57
N TYR A 155 -9.68 -25.98 -14.42
CA TYR A 155 -10.64 -25.30 -13.56
C TYR A 155 -10.01 -25.05 -12.19
N ILE A 156 -10.16 -23.83 -11.69
CA ILE A 156 -9.55 -23.36 -10.45
C ILE A 156 -10.67 -22.79 -9.58
N ARG A 157 -10.76 -23.29 -8.35
CA ARG A 157 -11.63 -22.72 -7.33
C ARG A 157 -10.79 -22.11 -6.23
N LEU A 158 -11.07 -20.86 -5.88
CA LEU A 158 -10.39 -20.13 -4.83
C LEU A 158 -11.38 -19.74 -3.72
N GLN A 159 -10.96 -19.90 -2.46
CA GLN A 159 -11.71 -19.49 -1.28
C GLN A 159 -10.80 -18.80 -0.26
N THR A 160 -11.25 -17.70 0.35
CA THR A 160 -10.51 -17.00 1.40
C THR A 160 -11.41 -16.22 2.36
N LEU A 161 -10.85 -15.81 3.49
CA LEU A 161 -11.45 -14.88 4.45
C LEU A 161 -11.15 -13.45 4.01
N GLY A 162 -12.20 -12.69 3.69
CA GLY A 162 -12.11 -11.24 3.49
C GLY A 162 -12.05 -10.53 4.84
N VAL A 163 -10.89 -9.98 5.15
CA VAL A 163 -10.58 -9.19 6.34
C VAL A 163 -9.48 -8.17 5.99
N ARG A 164 -9.76 -6.87 6.16
CA ARG A 164 -8.84 -5.76 5.85
C ARG A 164 -8.25 -5.92 4.45
N ASP A 165 -6.94 -5.75 4.27
CA ASP A 165 -6.27 -6.12 3.03
C ASP A 165 -6.20 -7.64 2.86
N THR A 166 -7.03 -8.15 1.96
CA THR A 166 -7.08 -9.56 1.63
C THR A 166 -6.46 -9.81 0.27
N ARG A 167 -5.48 -10.73 0.23
CA ARG A 167 -4.88 -11.20 -1.03
C ARG A 167 -5.75 -12.30 -1.62
N THR A 168 -6.57 -11.94 -2.60
CA THR A 168 -7.43 -12.85 -3.35
C THR A 168 -6.76 -13.09 -4.70
N LEU A 169 -5.78 -13.99 -4.73
CA LEU A 169 -5.02 -14.24 -5.93
C LEU A 169 -4.50 -15.67 -6.06
N PHE A 170 -4.26 -16.07 -7.31
CA PHE A 170 -3.47 -17.24 -7.64
C PHE A 170 -2.66 -17.03 -8.93
N GLY A 171 -1.59 -17.82 -9.11
CA GLY A 171 -0.84 -17.90 -10.38
C GLY A 171 -0.35 -19.31 -10.62
N ILE A 172 -0.44 -19.78 -11.86
CA ILE A 172 0.05 -21.09 -12.28
C ILE A 172 1.25 -20.89 -13.19
N GLN A 173 2.39 -21.43 -12.76
CA GLN A 173 3.66 -21.36 -13.48
C GLN A 173 4.04 -22.74 -13.98
N ILE A 174 4.22 -22.88 -15.29
CA ILE A 174 4.79 -24.07 -15.92
C ILE A 174 6.31 -23.97 -15.84
N THR A 175 6.96 -24.96 -15.21
CA THR A 175 8.41 -24.93 -14.97
C THR A 175 9.19 -25.87 -15.89
N GLU A 176 8.52 -26.82 -16.55
CA GLU A 176 9.12 -27.76 -17.49
C GLU A 176 8.17 -28.02 -18.66
N GLY A 177 8.63 -27.94 -19.91
CA GLY A 177 7.80 -28.17 -21.10
C GLY A 177 6.97 -26.96 -21.57
N ALA A 178 7.30 -25.75 -21.09
CA ALA A 178 6.59 -24.51 -21.43
C ALA A 178 6.55 -24.20 -22.94
N ASP A 179 7.60 -24.53 -23.69
CA ASP A 179 7.72 -24.24 -25.13
C ASP A 179 6.73 -25.04 -26.00
N GLU A 180 6.17 -26.13 -25.49
CA GLU A 180 5.22 -27.00 -26.20
C GLU A 180 3.76 -26.73 -25.78
N ILE A 181 3.53 -25.67 -25.00
CA ILE A 181 2.24 -25.37 -24.37
C ILE A 181 1.78 -23.96 -24.73
N HIS A 182 0.54 -23.87 -25.15
CA HIS A 182 -0.12 -22.59 -25.42
C HIS A 182 -1.41 -22.49 -24.60
N VAL A 183 -1.78 -21.26 -24.27
CA VAL A 183 -3.03 -20.94 -23.56
C VAL A 183 -4.11 -20.63 -24.59
N CYS A 184 -5.27 -21.25 -24.44
CA CYS A 184 -6.50 -20.84 -25.11
C CYS A 184 -7.61 -20.70 -24.07
N LEU A 185 -8.74 -20.12 -24.47
CA LEU A 185 -9.90 -19.98 -23.61
C LEU A 185 -11.08 -20.80 -24.14
N PRO A 186 -11.95 -21.32 -23.24
CA PRO A 186 -13.21 -21.90 -23.67
C PRO A 186 -14.05 -20.84 -24.40
N ASP A 187 -15.02 -21.31 -25.19
CA ASP A 187 -15.91 -20.43 -25.96
C ASP A 187 -15.14 -19.48 -26.92
N SER A 188 -14.12 -20.02 -27.62
CA SER A 188 -13.19 -19.26 -28.48
C SER A 188 -13.84 -18.35 -29.52
N VAL A 189 -15.07 -18.68 -29.97
CA VAL A 189 -15.84 -17.81 -30.88
C VAL A 189 -16.10 -16.43 -30.26
N HIS A 190 -16.31 -16.38 -28.93
CA HIS A 190 -16.55 -15.14 -28.19
C HIS A 190 -15.32 -14.66 -27.41
N THR A 191 -14.40 -15.54 -27.02
CA THR A 191 -13.20 -15.13 -26.26
C THR A 191 -12.04 -14.66 -27.14
N ASP A 192 -11.83 -15.21 -28.35
CA ASP A 192 -10.75 -14.79 -29.25
C ASP A 192 -10.82 -13.26 -29.56
N PRO A 193 -11.99 -12.67 -29.91
CA PRO A 193 -12.09 -11.22 -30.15
C PRO A 193 -11.84 -10.36 -28.91
N VAL A 194 -12.09 -10.89 -27.70
CA VAL A 194 -11.82 -10.18 -26.44
C VAL A 194 -10.31 -10.16 -26.17
N ILE A 195 -9.62 -11.27 -26.41
CA ILE A 195 -8.15 -11.35 -26.33
C ILE A 195 -7.51 -10.35 -27.31
N GLU A 196 -8.03 -10.25 -28.54
CA GLU A 196 -7.55 -9.25 -29.51
C GLU A 196 -7.76 -7.80 -29.03
N CYS A 197 -8.91 -7.46 -28.42
CA CYS A 197 -9.10 -6.13 -27.82
C CYS A 197 -8.13 -5.89 -26.65
N ALA A 198 -7.88 -6.92 -25.85
CA ALA A 198 -6.95 -6.87 -24.73
C ALA A 198 -5.51 -6.60 -25.20
N GLU A 199 -5.03 -7.32 -26.22
CA GLU A 199 -3.71 -7.10 -26.82
C GLU A 199 -3.59 -5.70 -27.42
N TRP A 200 -4.61 -5.24 -28.14
CA TRP A 200 -4.65 -3.88 -28.69
C TRP A 200 -4.53 -2.82 -27.58
N LEU A 201 -5.25 -3.02 -26.48
CA LEU A 201 -5.28 -2.10 -25.34
C LEU A 201 -3.98 -2.16 -24.52
N SER A 202 -3.37 -3.34 -24.34
CA SER A 202 -2.07 -3.55 -23.69
C SER A 202 -0.89 -2.95 -24.46
N ALA A 203 -1.00 -2.79 -25.78
CA ALA A 203 0.03 -2.15 -26.59
C ALA A 203 -0.09 -0.61 -26.64
N ALA A 204 -1.11 0.00 -26.01
CA ALA A 204 -1.22 1.45 -25.92
C ALA A 204 -0.11 2.05 -25.04
N TYR A 205 0.43 3.22 -25.42
CA TYR A 205 1.44 3.93 -24.63
C TYR A 205 1.30 5.45 -24.70
N ILE A 206 1.78 6.16 -23.69
CA ILE A 206 1.82 7.63 -23.68
C ILE A 206 3.18 8.12 -24.16
N LYS A 207 3.18 9.02 -25.15
CA LYS A 207 4.36 9.74 -25.61
C LYS A 207 3.98 11.05 -26.30
N ASP A 208 4.77 12.10 -26.08
CA ASP A 208 4.57 13.42 -26.68
C ASP A 208 3.15 13.99 -26.44
N GLU A 209 2.68 13.92 -25.19
CA GLU A 209 1.34 14.41 -24.76
C GLU A 209 0.18 13.77 -25.55
N ALA A 210 0.34 12.52 -25.98
CA ALA A 210 -0.65 11.76 -26.71
C ALA A 210 -0.62 10.28 -26.31
N VAL A 211 -1.76 9.61 -26.41
CA VAL A 211 -1.86 8.15 -26.36
C VAL A 211 -1.71 7.61 -27.78
N HIS A 212 -0.81 6.65 -27.96
CA HIS A 212 -0.58 5.95 -29.23
C HIS A 212 -1.13 4.53 -29.11
N PHE A 213 -1.70 4.03 -30.21
CA PHE A 213 -2.31 2.72 -30.32
C PHE A 213 -1.63 1.90 -31.43
N PRO A 214 -1.55 0.56 -31.31
CA PRO A 214 -0.88 -0.28 -32.31
C PRO A 214 -1.60 -0.32 -33.66
N SER A 215 -2.91 -0.05 -33.66
CA SER A 215 -3.78 0.00 -34.84
C SER A 215 -4.97 0.94 -34.55
N PRO A 216 -5.77 1.32 -35.57
CA PRO A 216 -6.91 2.21 -35.37
C PRO A 216 -7.86 1.71 -34.28
N ALA A 217 -8.28 2.61 -33.39
CA ALA A 217 -9.10 2.27 -32.22
C ALA A 217 -10.40 1.53 -32.60
N PRO A 218 -10.71 0.38 -31.95
CA PRO A 218 -11.95 -0.36 -32.15
C PRO A 218 -13.19 0.52 -31.97
N VAL A 219 -14.28 0.16 -32.66
CA VAL A 219 -15.56 0.89 -32.55
C VAL A 219 -16.06 0.81 -31.11
N GLY A 220 -16.45 1.97 -30.55
CA GLY A 220 -16.94 2.07 -29.18
C GLY A 220 -15.85 2.24 -28.12
N THR A 221 -14.60 2.49 -28.52
CA THR A 221 -13.51 2.85 -27.60
C THR A 221 -13.76 4.22 -26.98
N MET A 222 -13.57 4.33 -25.67
CA MET A 222 -13.72 5.56 -24.91
C MET A 222 -12.38 5.96 -24.29
N LEU A 223 -11.97 7.21 -24.50
CA LEU A 223 -10.89 7.85 -23.75
C LEU A 223 -11.49 8.66 -22.61
N GLY A 224 -10.98 8.49 -21.40
CA GLY A 224 -11.46 9.15 -20.21
C GLY A 224 -10.34 9.73 -19.36
N TYR A 225 -10.74 10.66 -18.49
CA TYR A 225 -9.85 11.34 -17.57
C TYR A 225 -10.41 11.21 -16.14
N ASP A 226 -9.67 10.54 -15.26
CA ASP A 226 -10.02 10.42 -13.85
C ASP A 226 -9.57 11.67 -13.08
N SER A 227 -10.51 12.30 -12.39
CA SER A 227 -10.22 13.45 -11.52
C SER A 227 -9.43 13.10 -10.27
N GLN A 228 -9.29 11.81 -9.92
CA GLN A 228 -8.71 11.35 -8.65
C GLN A 228 -9.35 12.01 -7.42
N THR A 229 -10.63 12.40 -7.54
CA THR A 229 -11.35 13.06 -6.45
C THR A 229 -11.37 12.16 -5.19
N PRO A 230 -11.02 12.72 -4.01
CA PRO A 230 -11.13 11.98 -2.75
C PRO A 230 -12.59 11.85 -2.29
N ASP A 231 -13.51 12.58 -2.90
CA ASP A 231 -14.93 12.61 -2.53
C ASP A 231 -15.70 11.36 -3.00
N PHE A 232 -16.17 10.57 -2.04
CA PHE A 232 -16.94 9.35 -2.30
C PHE A 232 -18.23 9.60 -3.07
N SER A 233 -18.89 10.74 -2.86
CA SER A 233 -20.12 11.11 -3.58
C SER A 233 -19.90 11.19 -5.10
N LYS A 234 -18.66 11.45 -5.52
CA LYS A 234 -18.23 11.56 -6.92
C LYS A 234 -17.56 10.29 -7.45
N ALA A 235 -17.45 9.22 -6.67
CA ALA A 235 -16.75 8.00 -7.07
C ALA A 235 -17.29 7.40 -8.39
N LYS A 236 -18.59 7.52 -8.65
CA LYS A 236 -19.24 7.03 -9.89
C LYS A 236 -19.10 7.98 -11.08
N THR A 237 -18.80 9.25 -10.86
CA THR A 237 -18.75 10.32 -11.89
C THR A 237 -17.35 10.91 -12.07
N LYS A 238 -16.35 10.41 -11.34
CA LYS A 238 -14.97 10.93 -11.34
C LYS A 238 -14.25 10.84 -12.68
N VAL A 239 -14.70 9.95 -13.57
CA VAL A 239 -14.12 9.76 -14.91
C VAL A 239 -15.04 10.35 -15.97
N VAL A 240 -14.58 11.41 -16.64
CA VAL A 240 -15.26 12.01 -17.79
C VAL A 240 -14.70 11.39 -19.06
N ARG A 241 -15.56 10.92 -19.97
CA ARG A 241 -15.18 10.14 -21.15
C ARG A 241 -15.68 10.77 -22.44
N HIS A 242 -14.94 10.58 -23.53
CA HIS A 242 -15.36 10.86 -24.89
C HIS A 242 -14.99 9.68 -25.81
N GLY A 243 -15.74 9.51 -26.89
CA GLY A 243 -15.49 8.43 -27.84
C GLY A 243 -14.33 8.77 -28.77
N ILE A 244 -13.47 7.79 -29.02
CA ILE A 244 -12.43 7.86 -30.06
C ILE A 244 -12.71 6.77 -31.11
N ARG A 245 -12.42 7.06 -32.38
CA ARG A 245 -12.73 6.13 -33.47
C ARG A 245 -11.72 6.20 -34.59
N ALA A 246 -11.22 5.03 -35.00
CA ALA A 246 -10.33 4.89 -36.15
C ALA A 246 -9.06 5.76 -36.08
N VAL A 247 -8.63 6.12 -34.86
CA VAL A 247 -7.39 6.84 -34.60
C VAL A 247 -6.31 5.88 -34.13
N VAL A 248 -5.07 6.11 -34.55
CA VAL A 248 -3.87 5.44 -34.02
C VAL A 248 -3.16 6.30 -32.97
N LYS A 249 -3.60 7.55 -32.81
CA LYS A 249 -3.04 8.54 -31.90
C LYS A 249 -4.14 9.52 -31.47
N GLU A 250 -4.24 9.79 -30.18
CA GLU A 250 -5.16 10.79 -29.63
C GLU A 250 -4.39 11.77 -28.72
N LYS A 251 -4.63 13.07 -28.88
CA LYS A 251 -3.96 14.10 -28.08
C LYS A 251 -4.58 14.16 -26.68
N LEU A 252 -3.74 14.22 -25.65
CA LEU A 252 -4.21 14.36 -24.28
C LEU A 252 -4.57 15.81 -23.93
N GLU A 253 -5.60 15.97 -23.09
CA GLU A 253 -5.99 17.25 -22.51
C GLU A 253 -4.96 17.69 -21.47
N ALA A 254 -4.49 18.93 -21.59
CA ALA A 254 -3.53 19.51 -20.64
C ALA A 254 -4.11 19.56 -19.21
N GLY A 255 -3.28 19.28 -18.20
CA GLY A 255 -3.69 19.30 -16.79
C GLY A 255 -4.59 18.13 -16.36
N ARG A 256 -4.79 17.10 -17.20
CA ARG A 256 -5.57 15.90 -16.88
C ARG A 256 -4.71 14.64 -17.03
N PRO A 257 -3.78 14.36 -16.09
CA PRO A 257 -2.75 13.34 -16.27
C PRO A 257 -3.24 11.89 -16.10
N TYR A 258 -4.39 11.66 -15.46
CA TYR A 258 -4.89 10.31 -15.16
C TYR A 258 -5.85 9.85 -16.25
N ILE A 259 -5.38 8.98 -17.11
CA ILE A 259 -6.06 8.56 -18.34
C ILE A 259 -6.69 7.18 -18.12
N VAL A 260 -7.89 6.98 -18.66
CA VAL A 260 -8.57 5.70 -18.69
C VAL A 260 -8.99 5.41 -20.13
N VAL A 261 -8.50 4.33 -20.73
CA VAL A 261 -8.94 3.87 -22.06
C VAL A 261 -9.83 2.64 -21.88
N GLU A 262 -11.06 2.69 -22.38
CA GLU A 262 -12.01 1.58 -22.27
C GLU A 262 -12.40 1.06 -23.66
N CYS A 263 -12.36 -0.27 -23.86
CA CYS A 263 -12.88 -0.94 -25.05
C CYS A 263 -13.96 -1.96 -24.67
N ASN A 264 -14.86 -2.28 -25.61
CA ASN A 264 -15.87 -3.32 -25.42
C ASN A 264 -15.75 -4.36 -26.53
N ALA A 265 -15.77 -5.63 -26.15
CA ALA A 265 -15.77 -6.77 -27.08
C ALA A 265 -16.64 -7.89 -26.52
N GLN A 266 -17.58 -8.42 -27.31
CA GLN A 266 -18.44 -9.56 -26.91
C GLN A 266 -19.11 -9.39 -25.52
N GLY A 267 -19.60 -8.17 -25.24
CA GLY A 267 -20.22 -7.82 -23.95
C GLY A 267 -19.25 -7.65 -22.78
N GLN A 268 -17.95 -7.83 -22.98
CA GLN A 268 -16.91 -7.59 -21.99
C GLN A 268 -16.40 -6.15 -22.08
N LYS A 269 -16.27 -5.50 -20.94
CA LYS A 269 -15.66 -4.17 -20.83
C LYS A 269 -14.22 -4.32 -20.34
N LEU A 270 -13.27 -3.93 -21.18
CA LEU A 270 -11.86 -3.82 -20.81
C LEU A 270 -11.56 -2.34 -20.54
N SER A 271 -10.82 -2.04 -19.49
CA SER A 271 -10.35 -0.69 -19.13
C SER A 271 -8.84 -0.74 -19.07
N ARG A 272 -8.12 0.38 -19.28
CA ARG A 272 -6.68 0.61 -19.02
C ARG A 272 -6.44 1.93 -18.35
N ASN A 273 -5.79 1.93 -17.19
CA ASN A 273 -5.34 3.16 -16.52
C ASN A 273 -3.92 3.49 -16.95
N MET A 274 -3.68 4.76 -17.26
CA MET A 274 -2.38 5.28 -17.70
C MET A 274 -2.15 6.65 -17.06
N GLU A 275 -0.91 6.98 -16.75
CA GLU A 275 -0.54 8.24 -16.09
C GLU A 275 0.46 9.02 -16.94
N ASN A 276 0.10 10.23 -17.34
CA ASN A 276 1.05 11.16 -17.94
C ASN A 276 1.85 11.86 -16.84
N ILE A 277 2.93 11.23 -16.39
CA ILE A 277 3.76 11.74 -15.28
C ILE A 277 4.27 13.16 -15.53
N SER A 278 4.57 13.54 -16.77
CA SER A 278 5.03 14.90 -17.10
C SER A 278 4.07 15.99 -16.57
N GLN A 279 2.76 15.70 -16.58
CA GLN A 279 1.66 16.60 -16.17
C GLN A 279 1.24 16.43 -14.70
N ILE A 280 1.79 15.45 -13.97
CA ILE A 280 1.57 15.32 -12.52
C ILE A 280 2.57 16.25 -11.83
N LEU A 281 2.08 17.40 -11.36
CA LEU A 281 2.88 18.49 -10.82
C LEU A 281 2.47 18.80 -9.37
N PRO A 282 3.39 19.30 -8.53
CA PRO A 282 3.06 19.76 -7.18
C PRO A 282 2.13 20.98 -7.20
N ASN A 283 1.05 20.92 -6.42
CA ASN A 283 0.13 22.04 -6.25
C ASN A 283 0.63 22.96 -5.14
N LYS A 284 0.79 24.26 -5.40
CA LYS A 284 1.20 25.24 -4.40
C LYS A 284 0.03 26.14 -4.02
N SER A 285 -0.07 26.47 -2.73
CA SER A 285 -0.96 27.55 -2.29
C SER A 285 -0.45 28.88 -2.83
N LYS A 286 -1.33 29.88 -2.93
CA LYS A 286 -0.87 31.27 -3.07
C LYS A 286 -0.03 31.63 -1.83
N CYS A 287 0.82 32.65 -1.90
CA CYS A 287 1.54 33.12 -0.71
C CYS A 287 0.51 33.62 0.33
N LEU A 288 0.20 32.74 1.29
CA LEU A 288 -0.78 32.94 2.35
C LEU A 288 -0.03 32.99 3.69
N SER A 289 -0.55 33.77 4.64
CA SER A 289 -0.14 33.63 6.04
C SER A 289 -0.53 32.27 6.60
N PHE A 290 0.05 31.88 7.75
CA PHE A 290 -0.30 30.63 8.43
C PHE A 290 -1.82 30.50 8.67
N GLU A 291 -2.45 31.54 9.21
CA GLU A 291 -3.89 31.53 9.52
C GLU A 291 -4.77 31.45 8.26
N GLU A 292 -4.41 32.16 7.20
CA GLU A 292 -5.12 32.08 5.92
C GLU A 292 -4.97 30.69 5.29
N ASN A 293 -3.76 30.10 5.32
CA ASN A 293 -3.52 28.77 4.79
C ASN A 293 -4.26 27.69 5.61
N LYS A 294 -4.26 27.81 6.94
CA LYS A 294 -5.03 26.94 7.85
C LYS A 294 -6.52 26.97 7.52
N MET A 295 -7.11 28.15 7.35
CA MET A 295 -8.52 28.30 6.98
C MET A 295 -8.82 27.72 5.59
N GLU A 296 -7.90 27.88 4.63
CA GLU A 296 -8.03 27.33 3.28
C GLU A 296 -7.99 25.79 3.28
N ILE A 297 -7.12 25.17 4.09
CA ILE A 297 -7.11 23.71 4.32
C ILE A 297 -8.47 23.23 4.84
N PHE A 298 -9.06 23.94 5.80
CA PHE A 298 -10.36 23.57 6.35
C PHE A 298 -11.47 23.72 5.31
N LYS A 299 -11.47 24.78 4.49
CA LYS A 299 -12.44 24.95 3.39
C LYS A 299 -12.34 23.83 2.35
N ARG A 300 -11.13 23.43 1.96
CA ARG A 300 -10.92 22.29 1.04
C ARG A 300 -11.43 20.98 1.64
N THR A 301 -11.18 20.77 2.93
CA THR A 301 -11.67 19.59 3.65
C THR A 301 -13.20 19.60 3.74
N ALA A 302 -13.80 20.76 4.04
CA ALA A 302 -15.24 20.98 4.15
C ALA A 302 -15.98 20.81 2.80
N ALA A 303 -15.32 21.07 1.67
CA ALA A 303 -15.87 20.94 0.32
C ALA A 303 -16.03 19.49 -0.16
N VAL A 304 -15.48 18.53 0.56
CA VAL A 304 -15.64 17.09 0.29
C VAL A 304 -16.75 16.54 1.18
N GLU A 305 -17.75 15.85 0.61
CA GLU A 305 -18.86 15.30 1.41
C GLU A 305 -18.36 14.23 2.39
N SER A 306 -17.64 13.24 1.86
CA SER A 306 -17.02 12.15 2.61
C SER A 306 -15.82 11.56 1.85
N LEU A 307 -14.84 11.07 2.58
CA LEU A 307 -13.60 10.49 2.06
C LEU A 307 -13.82 9.09 1.53
N SER A 308 -13.54 8.89 0.24
CA SER A 308 -13.63 7.61 -0.44
C SER A 308 -12.68 6.58 0.16
N ARG A 309 -13.23 5.44 0.58
CA ARG A 309 -12.48 4.26 1.02
C ARG A 309 -12.57 3.20 -0.08
N GLY A 310 -11.61 3.25 -1.01
CA GLY A 310 -11.53 2.35 -2.16
C GLY A 310 -12.73 2.42 -3.11
N GLY A 311 -13.47 3.54 -3.11
CA GLY A 311 -14.69 3.70 -3.91
C GLY A 311 -15.87 2.86 -3.43
N LYS A 312 -15.82 2.26 -2.24
CA LYS A 312 -16.87 1.39 -1.68
C LYS A 312 -17.79 2.11 -0.69
N PHE A 313 -17.24 2.96 0.16
CA PHE A 313 -17.96 3.75 1.17
C PHE A 313 -17.19 5.05 1.49
N GLY A 314 -17.83 5.97 2.21
CA GLY A 314 -17.27 7.26 2.59
C GLY A 314 -17.10 7.43 4.10
N PHE A 315 -15.98 8.00 4.55
CA PHE A 315 -15.78 8.48 5.92
C PHE A 315 -15.95 10.00 5.98
N SER A 316 -16.89 10.50 6.78
CA SER A 316 -17.29 11.91 6.75
C SER A 316 -16.90 12.72 7.98
N ILE A 317 -16.43 12.09 9.06
CA ILE A 317 -16.25 12.77 10.35
C ILE A 317 -15.28 13.95 10.27
N SER A 318 -14.15 13.80 9.59
CA SER A 318 -13.15 14.87 9.41
C SER A 318 -13.73 16.03 8.57
N ASN A 319 -14.56 15.72 7.57
CA ASN A 319 -15.23 16.73 6.75
C ASN A 319 -16.29 17.49 7.54
N ILE A 320 -17.04 16.80 8.41
CA ILE A 320 -18.01 17.41 9.32
C ILE A 320 -17.30 18.34 10.31
N LEU A 321 -16.17 17.91 10.91
CA LEU A 321 -15.35 18.74 11.80
C LEU A 321 -14.87 20.01 11.07
N ALA A 322 -14.39 19.88 9.83
CA ALA A 322 -13.98 21.01 9.02
C ALA A 322 -15.16 21.96 8.72
N ARG A 323 -16.34 21.43 8.35
CA ARG A 323 -17.54 22.24 8.11
C ARG A 323 -17.99 23.01 9.34
N GLN A 324 -17.93 22.40 10.52
CA GLN A 324 -18.19 23.09 11.78
C GLN A 324 -17.20 24.23 12.00
N ALA A 325 -15.90 23.96 11.85
CA ALA A 325 -14.85 24.97 12.03
C ALA A 325 -14.96 26.15 11.05
N THR A 326 -15.43 25.92 9.82
CA THR A 326 -15.59 26.97 8.81
C THR A 326 -16.98 27.62 8.81
N GLY A 327 -17.94 27.11 9.58
CA GLY A 327 -19.35 27.51 9.50
C GLY A 327 -20.04 27.14 8.17
N LEU A 328 -19.52 26.16 7.44
CA LEU A 328 -20.03 25.69 6.12
C LEU A 328 -20.90 24.43 6.28
N THR A 329 -21.59 24.31 7.41
CA THR A 329 -22.45 23.17 7.69
C THR A 329 -23.64 23.12 6.72
N THR A 330 -24.12 21.91 6.45
CA THR A 330 -25.23 21.66 5.54
C THR A 330 -26.25 20.70 6.16
N PRO A 331 -27.52 20.69 5.72
CA PRO A 331 -28.48 19.68 6.18
C PRO A 331 -28.02 18.23 5.97
N LYS A 332 -27.18 17.99 4.94
CA LYS A 332 -26.59 16.69 4.62
C LYS A 332 -25.67 16.17 5.72
N ASP A 333 -25.09 17.05 6.54
CA ASP A 333 -24.20 16.64 7.64
C ASP A 333 -24.89 15.73 8.64
N ARG A 334 -26.20 15.92 8.88
CA ARG A 334 -26.95 15.02 9.75
C ARG A 334 -27.00 13.60 9.20
N GLU A 335 -27.18 13.45 7.89
CA GLU A 335 -27.22 12.13 7.23
C GLU A 335 -25.85 11.47 7.28
N LEU A 336 -24.79 12.21 6.96
CA LEU A 336 -23.41 11.75 6.99
C LEU A 336 -22.95 11.37 8.41
N PHE A 337 -23.41 12.11 9.42
CA PHE A 337 -23.17 11.79 10.83
C PHE A 337 -23.89 10.49 11.24
N LEU A 338 -25.15 10.31 10.82
CA LEU A 338 -25.88 9.06 11.08
C LEU A 338 -25.26 7.85 10.37
N GLU A 339 -24.72 8.04 9.16
CA GLU A 339 -23.94 7.02 8.44
C GLU A 339 -22.67 6.68 9.21
N THR A 340 -21.93 7.68 9.70
CA THR A 340 -20.75 7.50 10.56
C THR A 340 -21.09 6.64 11.78
N LEU A 341 -22.20 6.92 12.47
CA LEU A 341 -22.64 6.10 13.61
C LEU A 341 -22.96 4.66 13.21
N SER A 342 -23.57 4.45 12.03
CA SER A 342 -23.84 3.10 11.54
C SER A 342 -22.55 2.31 11.24
N GLN A 343 -21.52 2.97 10.69
CA GLN A 343 -20.22 2.36 10.45
C GLN A 343 -19.52 1.96 11.75
N ILE A 344 -19.64 2.79 12.81
CA ILE A 344 -19.14 2.47 14.15
C ILE A 344 -19.91 1.29 14.77
N GLU A 345 -21.24 1.28 14.68
CA GLU A 345 -22.09 0.18 15.17
C GLU A 345 -21.75 -1.17 14.52
N LYS A 346 -21.42 -1.14 13.22
CA LYS A 346 -20.97 -2.31 12.47
C LYS A 346 -19.51 -2.69 12.70
N ARG A 347 -18.75 -1.88 13.45
CA ARG A 347 -17.31 -2.07 13.70
C ARG A 347 -16.53 -2.27 12.40
N PHE A 348 -16.77 -1.37 11.45
CA PHE A 348 -15.93 -1.32 10.25
C PHE A 348 -14.47 -1.21 10.67
N ASP A 349 -13.57 -1.86 9.92
CA ASP A 349 -12.15 -1.55 10.05
C ASP A 349 -11.92 -0.04 9.86
N CYS A 350 -11.01 0.53 10.65
CA CYS A 350 -10.81 1.98 10.80
C CYS A 350 -11.97 2.74 11.47
N SER A 351 -12.92 2.08 12.15
CA SER A 351 -13.98 2.78 12.89
C SER A 351 -13.46 3.55 14.11
N ASP A 352 -12.26 3.24 14.61
CA ASP A 352 -11.54 4.05 15.60
C ASP A 352 -11.25 5.46 15.10
N PHE A 353 -11.02 5.64 13.79
CA PHE A 353 -10.86 6.97 13.20
C PHE A 353 -12.16 7.78 13.34
N LEU A 354 -13.29 7.11 13.13
CA LEU A 354 -14.62 7.69 13.27
C LEU A 354 -14.93 8.02 14.72
N VAL A 355 -14.63 7.11 15.66
CA VAL A 355 -14.82 7.31 17.10
C VAL A 355 -13.91 8.44 17.61
N CYS A 356 -12.65 8.50 17.16
CA CYS A 356 -11.71 9.56 17.53
C CYS A 356 -12.22 10.94 17.10
N GLY A 357 -12.71 11.05 15.85
CA GLY A 357 -13.34 12.29 15.36
C GLY A 357 -14.67 12.62 16.06
N LEU A 358 -15.46 11.60 16.39
CA LEU A 358 -16.72 11.75 17.13
C LEU A 358 -16.48 12.28 18.55
N ILE A 359 -15.46 11.77 19.26
CA ILE A 359 -15.09 12.26 20.59
C ILE A 359 -14.65 13.72 20.53
N ARG A 360 -13.85 14.10 19.53
CA ARG A 360 -13.54 15.52 19.32
C ARG A 360 -14.80 16.33 19.05
N TYR A 361 -15.73 15.81 18.23
CA TYR A 361 -16.99 16.51 17.99
C TYR A 361 -17.76 16.76 19.30
N LEU A 362 -17.92 15.73 20.14
CA LEU A 362 -18.67 15.81 21.40
C LEU A 362 -18.10 16.79 22.42
N ASN A 363 -16.77 17.01 22.40
CA ASN A 363 -16.12 17.95 23.32
C ASN A 363 -16.22 19.41 22.87
N ASN A 364 -16.49 19.69 21.58
CA ASN A 364 -16.44 21.06 21.05
C ASN A 364 -17.75 21.57 20.47
N TYR A 365 -18.70 20.68 20.17
CA TYR A 365 -19.93 21.04 19.48
C TYR A 365 -21.15 20.39 20.13
N GLU A 366 -22.24 21.15 20.21
CA GLU A 366 -23.50 20.66 20.75
C GLU A 366 -24.21 19.70 19.78
N LEU A 367 -24.93 18.73 20.35
CA LEU A 367 -25.81 17.82 19.65
C LEU A 367 -27.24 17.99 20.16
N ASP A 368 -28.22 17.79 19.29
CA ASP A 368 -29.61 17.63 19.75
C ASP A 368 -29.78 16.32 20.54
N GLU A 369 -30.79 16.29 21.42
CA GLU A 369 -31.05 15.16 22.32
C GLU A 369 -31.21 13.80 21.59
N LYS A 370 -31.76 13.81 20.37
CA LYS A 370 -31.92 12.57 19.61
C LYS A 370 -30.57 12.02 19.16
N LEU A 371 -29.66 12.88 18.69
CA LEU A 371 -28.29 12.46 18.35
C LEU A 371 -27.48 12.13 19.60
N LYS A 372 -27.59 12.90 20.69
CA LYS A 372 -26.91 12.61 21.96
C LYS A 372 -27.21 11.18 22.45
N ASN A 373 -28.50 10.81 22.48
CA ASN A 373 -28.92 9.47 22.89
C ASN A 373 -28.41 8.37 21.95
N LYS A 374 -28.44 8.60 20.62
CA LYS A 374 -27.91 7.62 19.66
C LYS A 374 -26.40 7.44 19.82
N VAL A 375 -25.65 8.54 19.94
CA VAL A 375 -24.20 8.51 20.15
C VAL A 375 -23.83 7.76 21.42
N LYS A 376 -24.49 8.08 22.54
CA LYS A 376 -24.31 7.35 23.80
C LYS A 376 -24.51 5.85 23.60
N ASN A 377 -25.62 5.46 22.96
CA ASN A 377 -25.90 4.05 22.70
C ASN A 377 -24.82 3.38 21.83
N VAL A 378 -24.35 4.04 20.77
CA VAL A 378 -23.28 3.54 19.89
C VAL A 378 -22.00 3.30 20.70
N LEU A 379 -21.58 4.27 21.51
CA LEU A 379 -20.34 4.19 22.29
C LEU A 379 -20.41 3.13 23.38
N LEU A 380 -21.53 3.01 24.11
CA LEU A 380 -21.71 1.98 25.16
C LEU A 380 -21.70 0.54 24.63
N HIS A 381 -21.91 0.35 23.32
CA HIS A 381 -21.88 -0.97 22.66
C HIS A 381 -20.71 -1.12 21.68
N TYR A 382 -19.78 -0.17 21.67
CA TYR A 382 -18.58 -0.24 20.83
C TYR A 382 -17.51 -1.13 21.46
N ARG A 383 -16.70 -1.75 20.61
CA ARG A 383 -15.56 -2.59 21.02
C ARG A 383 -14.29 -1.72 20.95
N PHE A 384 -13.86 -1.19 22.08
CA PHE A 384 -12.70 -0.32 22.19
C PHE A 384 -11.37 -1.05 22.19
N TRP A 385 -11.33 -2.36 22.46
CA TRP A 385 -10.09 -3.13 22.43
C TRP A 385 -10.29 -4.62 22.13
N MET A 386 -9.21 -5.32 21.76
CA MET A 386 -9.23 -6.72 21.32
C MET A 386 -9.69 -7.70 22.41
N ASP A 387 -9.43 -7.38 23.68
CA ASP A 387 -9.81 -8.21 24.84
C ASP A 387 -11.28 -8.06 25.23
N GLN A 388 -12.05 -7.28 24.48
CA GLN A 388 -13.48 -7.03 24.71
C GLN A 388 -14.34 -7.89 23.77
N GLU A 389 -15.56 -8.20 24.21
CA GLU A 389 -16.47 -9.11 23.52
C GLU A 389 -16.81 -8.62 22.11
N GLY A 390 -16.44 -9.40 21.09
CA GLY A 390 -16.83 -9.14 19.70
C GLY A 390 -16.00 -9.89 18.67
N SER A 391 -16.56 -9.94 17.46
CA SER A 391 -15.99 -10.58 16.28
C SER A 391 -16.11 -9.59 15.13
N ASP A 392 -14.99 -9.09 14.63
CA ASP A 392 -14.94 -8.06 13.60
C ASP A 392 -13.60 -8.09 12.85
N ALA A 393 -13.50 -7.22 11.84
CA ALA A 393 -12.33 -7.11 10.98
C ALA A 393 -11.32 -6.04 11.46
N MET A 394 -11.55 -5.37 12.59
CA MET A 394 -10.80 -4.16 12.97
C MET A 394 -9.32 -4.45 13.26
N CYS A 395 -8.45 -3.55 12.80
CA CYS A 395 -7.04 -3.50 13.14
C CYS A 395 -6.83 -2.66 14.40
N PHE A 396 -6.39 -3.30 15.49
CA PHE A 396 -6.13 -2.59 16.74
C PHE A 396 -4.66 -2.24 16.96
N TRP A 397 -3.75 -2.93 16.28
CA TRP A 397 -2.33 -3.01 16.66
C TRP A 397 -1.40 -2.08 15.90
N SER A 398 -1.82 -1.48 14.78
CA SER A 398 -0.98 -0.48 14.13
C SER A 398 -0.69 0.67 15.10
N GLU A 399 0.44 1.34 14.95
CA GLU A 399 0.86 2.38 15.90
C GLU A 399 -0.18 3.50 16.01
N ASN A 400 -0.75 3.93 14.87
CA ASN A 400 -1.80 4.95 14.82
C ASN A 400 -3.14 4.45 15.39
N HIS A 401 -3.60 3.25 15.01
CA HIS A 401 -4.84 2.64 15.54
C HIS A 401 -4.78 2.49 17.06
N SER A 402 -3.68 1.96 17.59
CA SER A 402 -3.55 1.71 19.03
C SER A 402 -3.75 3.00 19.85
N LEU A 403 -3.08 4.10 19.49
CA LEU A 403 -3.27 5.40 20.12
C LEU A 403 -4.72 5.88 20.01
N MET A 404 -5.33 5.79 18.83
CA MET A 404 -6.71 6.25 18.63
C MET A 404 -7.71 5.45 19.47
N PHE A 405 -7.57 4.13 19.55
CA PHE A 405 -8.40 3.30 20.42
C PHE A 405 -8.18 3.64 21.90
N TYR A 406 -6.93 3.79 22.36
CA TYR A 406 -6.63 4.07 23.78
C TYR A 406 -7.20 5.42 24.23
N VAL A 407 -6.93 6.47 23.44
CA VAL A 407 -7.45 7.81 23.72
C VAL A 407 -8.97 7.82 23.63
N SER A 408 -9.56 7.07 22.69
CA SER A 408 -11.01 6.98 22.55
C SER A 408 -11.68 6.25 23.71
N ALA A 409 -11.10 5.14 24.18
CA ALA A 409 -11.59 4.40 25.35
C ALA A 409 -11.57 5.29 26.60
N MET A 410 -10.45 5.99 26.82
CA MET A 410 -10.30 6.90 27.95
C MET A 410 -11.38 7.98 27.92
N ASN A 411 -11.52 8.67 26.80
CA ASN A 411 -12.47 9.78 26.67
C ASN A 411 -13.94 9.33 26.68
N ALA A 412 -14.28 8.18 26.09
CA ALA A 412 -15.62 7.63 26.18
C ALA A 412 -15.99 7.28 27.64
N GLY A 413 -15.05 6.69 28.39
CA GLY A 413 -15.20 6.43 29.82
C GLY A 413 -15.43 7.71 30.63
N MET A 414 -14.67 8.77 30.34
CA MET A 414 -14.81 10.08 30.99
C MET A 414 -16.17 10.75 30.70
N LEU A 415 -16.71 10.59 29.48
CA LEU A 415 -18.02 11.15 29.11
C LEU A 415 -19.19 10.46 29.82
N TYR A 416 -19.04 9.18 30.17
CA TYR A 416 -20.10 8.35 30.74
C TYR A 416 -19.62 7.51 31.94
N PRO A 417 -19.13 8.15 33.03
CA PRO A 417 -18.37 7.48 34.09
C PRO A 417 -19.14 6.37 34.82
N ASP A 418 -20.43 6.58 35.02
CA ASP A 418 -21.30 5.66 35.76
C ASP A 418 -22.07 4.67 34.87
N GLU A 419 -21.94 4.80 33.54
CA GLU A 419 -22.62 3.92 32.59
C GLU A 419 -21.84 2.62 32.38
N TYR A 420 -22.55 1.58 31.92
CA TYR A 420 -21.95 0.28 31.66
C TYR A 420 -21.67 0.06 30.18
N PHE A 421 -20.40 -0.14 29.83
CA PHE A 421 -19.94 -0.47 28.49
C PHE A 421 -20.04 -1.98 28.27
N THR A 422 -21.09 -2.38 27.55
CA THR A 422 -21.56 -3.77 27.47
C THR A 422 -20.52 -4.75 26.96
N ARG A 423 -19.74 -4.39 25.93
CA ARG A 423 -18.68 -5.25 25.35
C ARG A 423 -17.40 -5.27 26.17
N ALA A 424 -17.07 -4.14 26.79
CA ALA A 424 -15.90 -4.02 27.64
C ALA A 424 -16.09 -4.74 28.97
N HIS A 425 -17.35 -4.96 29.38
CA HIS A 425 -17.75 -5.39 30.71
C HIS A 425 -17.17 -4.49 31.81
N MET A 426 -17.17 -3.18 31.54
CA MET A 426 -16.59 -2.14 32.39
C MET A 426 -17.60 -1.01 32.61
N THR A 427 -17.58 -0.41 33.78
CA THR A 427 -18.10 0.95 33.99
C THR A 427 -17.27 1.96 33.19
N GLY A 428 -17.81 3.15 32.95
CA GLY A 428 -17.05 4.22 32.30
C GLY A 428 -15.75 4.58 33.03
N ASN A 429 -15.77 4.60 34.36
CA ASN A 429 -14.56 4.83 35.16
C ASN A 429 -13.49 3.74 34.97
N GLU A 430 -13.88 2.46 34.91
CA GLU A 430 -12.94 1.37 34.64
C GLU A 430 -12.37 1.44 33.22
N LEU A 431 -13.21 1.79 32.24
CA LEU A 431 -12.78 1.98 30.85
C LEU A 431 -11.83 3.18 30.74
N TYR A 432 -12.09 4.25 31.48
CA TYR A 432 -11.23 5.43 31.57
C TYR A 432 -9.83 5.04 32.05
N GLU A 433 -9.72 4.35 33.19
CA GLU A 433 -8.43 3.94 33.76
C GLU A 433 -7.69 2.96 32.86
N ALA A 434 -8.39 2.01 32.22
CA ALA A 434 -7.80 1.08 31.27
C ALA A 434 -7.24 1.79 30.03
N GLY A 435 -7.99 2.75 29.47
CA GLY A 435 -7.55 3.56 28.33
C GLY A 435 -6.35 4.44 28.70
N LYS A 436 -6.44 5.15 29.83
CA LYS A 436 -5.38 6.02 30.36
C LYS A 436 -4.06 5.28 30.52
N LYS A 437 -4.07 4.11 31.16
CA LYS A 437 -2.87 3.29 31.34
C LYS A 437 -2.22 2.93 30.00
N ARG A 438 -3.01 2.59 28.98
CA ARG A 438 -2.48 2.24 27.65
C ARG A 438 -1.94 3.47 26.89
N VAL A 439 -2.54 4.66 27.05
CA VAL A 439 -1.97 5.91 26.52
C VAL A 439 -0.62 6.20 27.16
N GLU A 440 -0.49 6.04 28.48
CA GLU A 440 0.78 6.25 29.19
C GLU A 440 1.88 5.30 28.72
N GLN A 441 1.54 4.02 28.50
CA GLN A 441 2.46 3.01 27.95
C GLN A 441 2.85 3.28 26.49
N TRP A 442 1.90 3.72 25.66
CA TRP A 442 2.17 4.10 24.27
C TRP A 442 3.14 5.28 24.20
N LEU A 443 2.92 6.31 25.03
CA LEU A 443 3.82 7.47 25.10
C LEU A 443 5.20 7.07 25.61
N GLU A 444 5.28 6.17 26.58
CA GLU A 444 6.55 5.67 27.13
C GLU A 444 7.37 4.95 26.05
N ASP A 445 6.74 4.06 25.28
CA ASP A 445 7.41 3.35 24.18
C ASP A 445 7.93 4.31 23.10
N VAL A 446 7.12 5.29 22.66
CA VAL A 446 7.53 6.25 21.62
C VAL A 446 8.57 7.24 22.14
N GLU A 447 8.53 7.63 23.41
CA GLU A 447 9.55 8.46 24.04
C GLU A 447 10.90 7.74 24.11
N GLU A 448 10.90 6.47 24.53
CA GLU A 448 12.11 5.66 24.72
C GLU A 448 12.69 5.18 23.38
N HIS A 449 11.86 4.60 22.52
CA HIS A 449 12.31 3.90 21.31
C HIS A 449 12.06 4.70 20.03
N GLY A 450 11.14 5.66 20.03
CA GLY A 450 10.69 6.37 18.82
C GLY A 450 9.58 5.61 18.07
N PHE A 451 9.16 6.18 16.94
CA PHE A 451 8.07 5.65 16.12
C PHE A 451 8.49 4.38 15.36
N GLU A 452 7.58 3.41 15.26
CA GLU A 452 7.74 2.16 14.48
C GLU A 452 7.27 2.32 13.05
N GLU A 453 6.15 3.01 12.86
CA GLU A 453 5.65 3.45 11.56
C GLU A 453 6.32 4.76 11.14
N PHE A 454 7.61 4.88 11.45
CA PHE A 454 8.41 6.09 11.25
C PHE A 454 8.27 6.64 9.84
N LEU A 455 8.20 7.97 9.76
CA LEU A 455 8.13 8.75 8.52
C LEU A 455 7.03 8.32 7.54
N SER A 456 6.11 7.43 7.95
CA SER A 456 4.95 7.02 7.15
C SER A 456 4.08 8.24 6.91
N THR A 457 4.19 8.83 5.73
CA THR A 457 3.45 10.04 5.37
C THR A 457 1.94 9.80 5.37
N VAL A 458 1.49 8.57 5.17
CA VAL A 458 0.07 8.21 5.21
C VAL A 458 -0.43 8.13 6.65
N TYR A 459 0.38 7.60 7.58
CA TYR A 459 -0.07 7.36 8.96
C TYR A 459 0.32 8.44 9.95
N MET A 460 1.40 9.19 9.74
CA MET A 460 1.78 10.26 10.66
C MET A 460 0.73 11.38 10.73
N CYS A 461 -0.04 11.63 9.66
CA CYS A 461 -1.23 12.50 9.73
C CYS A 461 -2.33 11.95 10.63
N VAL A 462 -2.53 10.64 10.61
CA VAL A 462 -3.50 9.94 11.46
C VAL A 462 -3.03 9.99 12.91
N THR A 463 -1.78 9.60 13.17
CA THR A 463 -1.15 9.68 14.51
C THR A 463 -1.20 11.10 15.07
N PHE A 464 -0.94 12.12 14.24
CA PHE A 464 -1.08 13.52 14.63
C PHE A 464 -2.50 13.83 15.14
N ALA A 465 -3.55 13.42 14.42
CA ALA A 465 -4.94 13.61 14.88
C ALA A 465 -5.23 12.92 16.23
N GLY A 466 -4.71 11.70 16.44
CA GLY A 466 -4.80 11.00 17.72
C GLY A 466 -4.07 11.72 18.85
N LEU A 467 -2.86 12.23 18.59
CA LEU A 467 -2.08 13.02 19.53
C LEU A 467 -2.77 14.34 19.89
N LEU A 468 -3.44 15.01 18.95
CA LEU A 468 -4.22 16.22 19.27
C LEU A 468 -5.33 15.93 20.28
N ASN A 469 -6.03 14.80 20.15
CA ASN A 469 -7.03 14.39 21.15
C ASN A 469 -6.38 14.04 22.49
N ALA A 470 -5.20 13.40 22.49
CA ALA A 470 -4.44 13.18 23.72
C ALA A 470 -4.05 14.51 24.38
N ILE A 471 -3.58 15.48 23.59
CA ILE A 471 -3.22 16.81 24.10
C ILE A 471 -4.43 17.51 24.71
N ASP A 472 -5.57 17.51 24.05
CA ASP A 472 -6.71 18.34 24.47
C ASP A 472 -7.54 17.69 25.60
N TYR A 473 -7.64 16.36 25.62
CA TYR A 473 -8.62 15.64 26.45
C TYR A 473 -8.01 14.62 27.42
N THR A 474 -6.73 14.77 27.78
CA THR A 474 -6.09 13.98 28.84
C THR A 474 -5.67 14.85 30.03
N PRO A 475 -5.40 14.25 31.21
CA PRO A 475 -4.74 14.94 32.32
C PRO A 475 -3.45 15.64 31.88
N LYS A 476 -3.07 16.70 32.60
CA LYS A 476 -1.97 17.58 32.22
C LYS A 476 -0.65 16.81 31.98
N GLU A 477 -0.37 15.80 32.79
CA GLU A 477 0.85 14.99 32.73
C GLU A 477 0.97 14.23 31.41
N ILE A 478 -0.14 13.66 30.92
CA ILE A 478 -0.21 12.96 29.63
C ILE A 478 -0.19 13.98 28.48
N SER A 479 -0.92 15.07 28.63
CA SER A 479 -0.98 16.16 27.66
C SER A 479 0.40 16.74 27.35
N ASP A 480 1.19 17.07 28.38
CA ASP A 480 2.54 17.63 28.22
C ASP A 480 3.49 16.66 27.51
N ARG A 481 3.35 15.34 27.73
CA ARG A 481 4.11 14.29 27.02
C ARG A 481 3.69 14.20 25.55
N ALA A 482 2.38 14.18 25.28
CA ALA A 482 1.84 14.14 23.93
C ALA A 482 2.26 15.36 23.08
N VAL A 483 2.39 16.55 23.68
CA VAL A 483 2.96 17.74 23.01
C VAL A 483 4.38 17.45 22.52
N LYS A 484 5.26 16.93 23.38
CA LYS A 484 6.65 16.63 23.01
C LYS A 484 6.76 15.57 21.91
N VAL A 485 5.93 14.54 21.98
CA VAL A 485 5.86 13.50 20.93
C VAL A 485 5.38 14.09 19.60
N THR A 486 4.40 15.01 19.64
CA THR A 486 3.91 15.73 18.45
C THR A 486 4.98 16.63 17.84
N ASP A 487 5.74 17.36 18.67
CA ASP A 487 6.88 18.17 18.21
C ASP A 487 7.96 17.31 17.55
N ARG A 488 8.26 16.13 18.12
CA ARG A 488 9.21 15.16 17.53
C ARG A 488 8.72 14.68 16.16
N LEU A 489 7.44 14.34 16.03
CA LEU A 489 6.83 13.91 14.76
C LEU A 489 6.97 14.99 13.68
N LEU A 490 6.56 16.24 13.97
CA LEU A 490 6.69 17.35 13.02
C LEU A 490 8.15 17.67 12.69
N GLY A 491 9.02 17.61 13.70
CA GLY A 491 10.45 17.81 13.55
C GLY A 491 11.12 16.77 12.63
N MET A 492 10.69 15.51 12.68
CA MET A 492 11.16 14.44 11.78
C MET A 492 10.72 14.70 10.34
N LEU A 493 9.44 15.02 10.12
CA LEU A 493 8.90 15.32 8.78
C LEU A 493 9.55 16.57 8.15
N ALA A 494 9.72 17.63 8.94
CA ALA A 494 10.35 18.87 8.48
C ALA A 494 11.81 18.62 8.06
N MET A 495 12.55 17.81 8.84
CA MET A 495 13.94 17.45 8.53
C MET A 495 14.07 16.74 7.18
N HIS A 496 13.13 15.84 6.87
CA HIS A 496 13.07 15.09 5.62
C HIS A 496 12.43 15.85 4.45
N THR A 497 11.88 17.04 4.70
CA THR A 497 11.36 17.88 3.61
C THR A 497 12.52 18.44 2.80
N TYR A 498 12.55 18.16 1.50
CA TYR A 498 13.54 18.61 0.54
C TYR A 498 12.84 19.21 -0.68
N LYS A 499 13.21 20.46 -1.02
CA LYS A 499 12.59 21.25 -2.11
C LYS A 499 11.04 21.19 -2.09
N GLY A 500 10.48 21.21 -0.88
CA GLY A 500 9.04 21.24 -0.64
C GLY A 500 8.39 19.89 -0.38
N SER A 501 9.02 18.76 -0.67
CA SER A 501 8.41 17.43 -0.48
C SER A 501 9.15 16.57 0.52
N ILE A 502 8.42 15.71 1.24
CA ILE A 502 9.02 14.77 2.19
C ILE A 502 9.71 13.65 1.40
N ILE A 503 11.04 13.59 1.47
CA ILE A 503 11.87 12.53 0.89
C ILE A 503 12.46 11.72 2.05
N ALA A 504 11.95 10.51 2.24
CA ALA A 504 12.18 9.75 3.47
C ALA A 504 12.02 8.24 3.23
N PRO A 505 12.86 7.37 3.84
CA PRO A 505 12.44 5.99 4.06
C PRO A 505 11.23 5.96 4.98
N MET A 506 10.41 4.92 4.89
CA MET A 506 9.16 4.83 5.64
C MET A 506 8.93 3.40 6.15
N GLY A 507 8.55 3.28 7.42
CA GLY A 507 8.11 2.00 8.00
C GLY A 507 6.81 1.48 7.37
N ARG A 508 6.01 2.38 6.78
CA ARG A 508 4.78 2.06 6.05
C ARG A 508 4.59 3.01 4.86
N VAL A 509 4.26 2.47 3.69
CA VAL A 509 4.13 3.24 2.45
C VAL A 509 3.01 2.72 1.53
N TYR A 510 2.55 3.60 0.63
CA TYR A 510 1.56 3.30 -0.41
C TYR A 510 2.03 3.84 -1.77
N ARG A 511 1.32 3.49 -2.85
CA ARG A 511 1.70 3.82 -4.23
C ARG A 511 2.07 5.30 -4.44
N GLN A 512 1.46 6.22 -3.71
CA GLN A 512 1.76 7.66 -3.79
C GLN A 512 3.22 8.02 -3.45
N VAL A 513 4.05 7.09 -2.98
CA VAL A 513 5.50 7.31 -2.82
C VAL A 513 6.14 7.82 -4.10
N ILE A 514 5.71 7.34 -5.28
CA ILE A 514 6.24 7.82 -6.57
C ILE A 514 5.88 9.29 -6.87
N TYR A 515 5.01 9.90 -6.05
CA TYR A 515 4.62 11.32 -6.10
C TYR A 515 4.72 11.95 -4.71
N PRO A 516 5.91 12.25 -4.18
CA PRO A 516 6.09 12.68 -2.79
C PRO A 516 5.22 13.86 -2.34
N PHE A 517 4.98 14.82 -3.24
CA PHE A 517 4.11 15.99 -3.01
C PHE A 517 2.61 15.68 -2.94
N LEU A 518 2.18 14.45 -3.22
CA LEU A 518 0.78 14.01 -3.08
C LEU A 518 0.52 13.17 -1.82
N GLN A 519 1.57 12.88 -1.03
CA GLN A 519 1.43 12.04 0.15
C GLN A 519 0.70 12.74 1.31
N GLY A 520 0.21 11.96 2.27
CA GLY A 520 -0.68 12.44 3.35
C GLY A 520 -0.08 13.57 4.20
N ALA A 521 1.13 13.36 4.69
CA ALA A 521 1.90 14.28 5.54
C ALA A 521 2.35 15.55 4.83
N GLN A 522 2.23 15.62 3.50
CA GLN A 522 2.47 16.87 2.77
C GLN A 522 1.49 17.97 3.23
N ALA A 523 0.27 17.62 3.63
CA ALA A 523 -0.68 18.57 4.22
C ALA A 523 -0.16 19.16 5.54
N LEU A 524 0.50 18.38 6.40
CA LEU A 524 1.14 18.87 7.63
C LEU A 524 2.27 19.84 7.31
N MET A 525 3.13 19.50 6.34
CA MET A 525 4.24 20.37 5.96
C MET A 525 3.74 21.67 5.32
N ASN A 526 2.65 21.64 4.56
CA ASN A 526 2.00 22.83 4.04
C ASN A 526 1.35 23.69 5.14
N LEU A 527 0.75 23.07 6.16
CA LEU A 527 0.25 23.81 7.33
C LEU A 527 1.39 24.56 8.03
N VAL A 528 2.55 23.90 8.21
CA VAL A 528 3.75 24.49 8.82
C VAL A 528 4.37 25.59 7.95
N ASN A 529 4.50 25.34 6.64
CA ASN A 529 5.07 26.29 5.68
C ASN A 529 4.19 26.38 4.43
N PRO A 530 3.37 27.44 4.27
CA PRO A 530 2.46 27.59 3.13
C PRO A 530 3.14 27.61 1.74
N GLU A 531 4.46 27.80 1.66
CA GLU A 531 5.21 27.82 0.39
C GLU A 531 5.45 26.43 -0.19
N VAL A 532 5.40 25.37 0.63
CA VAL A 532 5.57 23.99 0.16
C VAL A 532 4.27 23.49 -0.48
N PRO A 533 4.33 22.49 -1.38
CA PRO A 533 3.14 21.95 -2.02
C PRO A 533 2.08 21.51 -1.00
N TYR A 534 0.81 21.70 -1.31
CA TYR A 534 -0.28 21.14 -0.53
C TYR A 534 -0.76 19.83 -1.15
N SER A 535 -1.16 18.90 -0.29
CA SER A 535 -2.00 17.76 -0.63
C SER A 535 -3.29 17.85 0.18
N TYR A 536 -4.32 17.10 -0.21
CA TYR A 536 -5.53 16.99 0.60
C TYR A 536 -5.27 16.31 1.96
N GLY A 537 -4.19 15.53 2.07
CA GLY A 537 -3.98 14.59 3.16
C GLY A 537 -5.04 13.50 3.07
N GLU A 538 -5.87 13.41 4.08
CA GLU A 538 -7.18 12.74 4.06
C GLU A 538 -8.12 13.52 5.00
N GLY A 539 -8.01 14.86 5.03
CA GLY A 539 -8.83 15.71 5.92
C GLY A 539 -8.47 15.67 7.42
N TRP A 540 -7.46 14.89 7.84
CA TRP A 540 -7.03 14.77 9.26
C TRP A 540 -6.71 16.10 9.94
N LEU A 541 -6.32 17.12 9.18
CA LEU A 541 -6.06 18.46 9.73
C LEU A 541 -7.31 19.15 10.28
N ALA A 542 -8.52 18.67 9.99
CA ALA A 542 -9.73 19.17 10.63
C ALA A 542 -9.71 19.05 12.16
N PHE A 543 -8.95 18.10 12.71
CA PHE A 543 -8.77 17.95 14.16
C PHE A 543 -8.03 19.15 14.76
N TYR A 544 -7.14 19.78 13.99
CA TYR A 544 -6.37 20.94 14.43
C TYR A 544 -7.24 22.19 14.68
N ALA A 545 -8.40 22.29 14.03
CA ALA A 545 -9.27 23.46 14.11
C ALA A 545 -9.73 23.83 15.53
N THR A 546 -9.85 22.83 16.40
CA THR A 546 -10.31 22.98 17.79
C THR A 546 -9.24 22.58 18.80
N SER A 547 -7.99 22.40 18.36
CA SER A 547 -6.91 21.99 19.25
C SER A 547 -6.21 23.18 19.88
N ARG A 548 -5.77 23.00 21.14
CA ARG A 548 -4.92 23.99 21.81
C ARG A 548 -3.44 23.85 21.45
N TYR A 549 -3.05 22.78 20.75
CA TYR A 549 -1.67 22.52 20.35
C TYR A 549 -1.13 23.65 19.47
N GLN A 550 0.06 24.13 19.81
CA GLN A 550 0.78 25.13 19.04
C GLN A 550 1.92 24.46 18.30
N ILE A 551 1.97 24.66 16.98
CA ILE A 551 3.06 24.16 16.16
C ILE A 551 4.35 24.89 16.57
N PRO A 552 5.47 24.18 16.80
CA PRO A 552 6.71 24.81 17.21
C PRO A 552 7.32 25.67 16.10
N ASP A 553 7.92 26.77 16.49
CA ASP A 553 8.65 27.67 15.59
C ASP A 553 9.89 26.97 14.97
N GLY A 554 10.40 27.54 13.88
CA GLY A 554 11.66 27.10 13.25
C GLY A 554 11.56 25.84 12.37
N LEU A 555 10.42 25.14 12.36
CA LEU A 555 10.24 23.97 11.48
C LEU A 555 10.42 24.30 9.99
N ALA A 556 9.93 25.46 9.53
CA ALA A 556 10.09 25.90 8.14
C ALA A 556 11.56 26.12 7.74
N GLU A 557 12.41 26.55 8.69
CA GLU A 557 13.85 26.69 8.45
C GLU A 557 14.54 25.33 8.45
N LYS A 558 14.13 24.41 9.33
CA LYS A 558 14.59 23.00 9.33
C LYS A 558 14.34 22.28 7.99
N MET A 559 13.28 22.64 7.28
CA MET A 559 13.02 22.12 5.93
C MET A 559 14.11 22.54 4.92
N LYS A 560 14.71 23.72 5.08
CA LYS A 560 15.71 24.31 4.16
C LYS A 560 17.14 23.95 4.55
N GLU A 561 17.39 23.67 5.83
CA GLU A 561 18.70 23.35 6.35
C GLU A 561 19.35 22.16 5.66
N SER A 562 20.64 22.28 5.34
CA SER A 562 21.44 21.12 4.95
C SER A 562 21.69 20.26 6.18
N VAL A 563 21.60 18.94 6.03
CA VAL A 563 21.74 17.99 7.13
C VAL A 563 22.50 16.77 6.66
N SER A 564 23.40 16.28 7.51
CA SER A 564 24.07 14.99 7.35
C SER A 564 24.13 14.34 8.72
N LEU A 565 23.26 13.36 8.96
CA LEU A 565 23.17 12.69 10.26
C LEU A 565 22.68 11.25 10.13
N GLU A 566 22.84 10.54 11.25
CA GLU A 566 22.28 9.23 11.52
C GLU A 566 21.47 9.30 12.82
N TYR A 567 20.29 8.67 12.85
CA TYR A 567 19.46 8.63 14.04
C TYR A 567 18.59 7.37 14.08
N GLU A 568 18.07 7.08 15.27
CA GLU A 568 17.27 5.89 15.55
C GLU A 568 15.80 6.24 15.79
N THR A 569 14.91 5.37 15.33
CA THR A 569 13.47 5.43 15.61
C THR A 569 12.88 4.03 15.47
N GLY A 570 12.21 3.56 16.52
CA GLY A 570 11.89 2.14 16.67
C GLY A 570 13.16 1.28 16.55
N ASN A 571 13.08 0.20 15.78
CA ASN A 571 14.27 -0.60 15.44
C ASN A 571 15.07 -0.06 14.25
N ALA A 572 14.64 1.03 13.60
CA ALA A 572 15.27 1.53 12.38
C ALA A 572 16.46 2.45 12.67
N LEU A 573 17.53 2.31 11.88
CA LEU A 573 18.65 3.24 11.83
C LEU A 573 18.60 4.02 10.52
N ILE A 574 18.26 5.30 10.61
CA ILE A 574 18.04 6.18 9.46
C ILE A 574 19.30 6.98 9.18
N ARG A 575 19.69 7.04 7.91
CA ARG A 575 20.70 7.97 7.40
C ARG A 575 20.02 9.01 6.53
N LEU A 576 20.39 10.28 6.71
CA LEU A 576 19.91 11.40 5.92
C LEU A 576 21.09 12.28 5.52
N GLU A 577 21.20 12.55 4.23
CA GLU A 577 22.08 13.55 3.64
C GLU A 577 21.26 14.46 2.72
N LYS A 578 21.04 15.69 3.15
CA LYS A 578 20.28 16.71 2.40
C LYS A 578 21.15 17.94 2.24
N THR A 579 21.29 18.41 1.00
CA THR A 579 22.03 19.61 0.63
C THR A 579 21.12 20.54 -0.18
N ALA A 580 21.66 21.63 -0.73
CA ALA A 580 20.92 22.46 -1.68
C ALA A 580 20.63 21.76 -3.03
N HIS A 581 21.39 20.71 -3.38
CA HIS A 581 21.38 20.09 -4.70
C HIS A 581 20.80 18.67 -4.72
N HIS A 582 20.82 17.97 -3.59
CA HIS A 582 20.28 16.61 -3.50
C HIS A 582 19.77 16.28 -2.09
N CYS A 583 18.90 15.28 -2.01
CA CYS A 583 18.58 14.55 -0.79
C CYS A 583 18.83 13.06 -1.04
N MET A 584 19.51 12.38 -0.12
CA MET A 584 19.71 10.94 -0.12
C MET A 584 19.46 10.42 1.30
N THR A 585 18.59 9.43 1.41
CA THR A 585 18.18 8.90 2.70
C THR A 585 17.85 7.42 2.62
N SER A 586 18.12 6.68 3.70
CA SER A 586 17.95 5.23 3.74
C SER A 586 17.76 4.71 5.15
N VAL A 587 17.19 3.51 5.24
CA VAL A 587 17.32 2.66 6.44
C VAL A 587 18.47 1.69 6.25
N GLN A 588 19.36 1.64 7.24
CA GLN A 588 20.48 0.71 7.28
C GLN A 588 19.96 -0.74 7.46
N SER A 589 20.38 -1.67 6.60
CA SER A 589 19.98 -3.08 6.63
C SER A 589 21.18 -3.99 6.32
N PRO A 590 21.63 -4.87 7.24
CA PRO A 590 21.24 -4.93 8.64
C PRO A 590 21.78 -3.72 9.41
N ARG A 591 21.33 -3.50 10.64
CA ARG A 591 21.95 -2.54 11.56
C ARG A 591 23.39 -2.94 11.90
N GLN A 592 24.28 -1.96 11.99
CA GLN A 592 25.72 -2.17 12.21
C GLN A 592 26.28 -1.38 13.40
N ASP A 593 25.46 -0.56 14.03
CA ASP A 593 25.84 0.22 15.20
C ASP A 593 25.97 -0.67 16.45
N LYS A 594 26.85 -0.26 17.36
CA LYS A 594 27.22 -1.06 18.53
C LYS A 594 26.18 -0.93 19.62
N GLY A 595 25.73 -2.06 20.15
CA GLY A 595 24.82 -2.12 21.30
C GLY A 595 23.34 -2.15 20.93
N PHE A 596 23.00 -2.15 19.63
CA PHE A 596 21.63 -2.40 19.18
C PHE A 596 21.11 -3.71 19.77
N LYS A 597 19.95 -3.64 20.41
CA LYS A 597 19.21 -4.78 20.91
C LYS A 597 17.77 -4.64 20.47
N ARG A 598 17.36 -5.46 19.51
CA ARG A 598 15.96 -5.64 19.13
C ARG A 598 15.14 -6.02 20.37
N TRP A 599 13.98 -5.39 20.57
CA TRP A 599 13.07 -5.80 21.65
C TRP A 599 12.59 -7.25 21.46
N THR A 600 12.09 -7.84 22.53
CA THR A 600 11.50 -9.17 22.50
C THR A 600 10.07 -9.09 21.99
N ASN A 601 9.75 -9.79 20.89
CA ASN A 601 8.36 -9.90 20.44
C ASN A 601 7.58 -10.88 21.35
N LEU A 602 6.64 -10.36 22.13
CA LEU A 602 5.93 -11.14 23.15
C LEU A 602 5.03 -12.24 22.57
N THR A 603 4.56 -12.10 21.33
CA THR A 603 3.72 -13.11 20.66
C THR A 603 4.49 -14.39 20.30
N LEU A 604 5.83 -14.33 20.28
CA LEU A 604 6.67 -15.50 19.99
C LEU A 604 6.95 -16.36 21.22
N ILE A 605 6.71 -15.82 22.42
CA ILE A 605 7.01 -16.48 23.70
C ILE A 605 5.77 -16.66 24.58
N GLU A 606 4.60 -16.22 24.13
CA GLU A 606 3.34 -16.30 24.90
C GLU A 606 2.85 -17.74 25.15
N GLU A 607 3.37 -18.73 24.41
CA GLU A 607 3.08 -20.15 24.65
C GLU A 607 3.94 -20.73 25.79
N THR A 608 5.09 -20.13 26.09
CA THR A 608 6.05 -20.61 27.09
C THR A 608 6.16 -19.71 28.32
N ASN A 609 5.72 -18.47 28.22
CA ASN A 609 5.85 -17.45 29.25
C ASN A 609 4.47 -16.85 29.59
N LEU A 610 4.30 -16.43 30.84
CA LEU A 610 3.12 -15.67 31.24
C LEU A 610 3.23 -14.24 30.72
N ILE A 611 2.40 -13.90 29.73
CA ILE A 611 2.39 -12.58 29.07
C ILE A 611 1.08 -11.84 29.38
N ASP A 612 1.18 -10.58 29.80
CA ASP A 612 0.02 -9.70 29.92
C ASP A 612 -0.36 -9.12 28.55
N LYS A 613 -1.41 -9.67 27.93
CA LYS A 613 -1.91 -9.25 26.61
C LYS A 613 -2.60 -7.88 26.62
N LYS A 614 -2.79 -7.26 27.79
CA LYS A 614 -3.46 -5.96 27.92
C LYS A 614 -2.51 -4.78 27.76
N THR A 615 -1.20 -5.01 27.64
CA THR A 615 -0.17 -3.97 27.54
C THR A 615 0.01 -3.44 26.12
N HIS A 616 0.56 -2.23 26.02
CA HIS A 616 0.99 -1.69 24.73
C HIS A 616 2.14 -2.52 24.11
N GLU A 617 3.07 -3.07 24.90
CA GLU A 617 4.17 -3.91 24.41
C GLU A 617 3.68 -5.16 23.65
N TYR A 618 2.62 -5.81 24.14
CA TYR A 618 1.98 -6.91 23.42
C TYR A 618 1.33 -6.44 22.11
N THR A 619 0.74 -5.24 22.12
CA THR A 619 0.16 -4.60 20.93
C THR A 619 1.22 -4.31 19.87
N LYS A 620 2.35 -3.73 20.27
CA LYS A 620 3.53 -3.51 19.42
C LYS A 620 4.05 -4.81 18.81
N SER A 621 4.06 -5.89 19.60
CA SER A 621 4.43 -7.23 19.14
C SER A 621 3.49 -7.75 18.03
N LEU A 622 2.18 -7.49 18.13
CA LEU A 622 1.21 -7.80 17.06
C LEU A 622 1.43 -6.92 15.81
N ASN A 623 1.78 -5.64 15.99
CA ASN A 623 2.10 -4.76 14.87
C ASN A 623 3.22 -5.33 14.01
N GLU A 624 4.33 -5.69 14.66
CA GLU A 624 5.51 -6.27 14.01
C GLU A 624 5.16 -7.55 13.23
N ARG A 625 4.26 -8.37 13.76
CA ARG A 625 3.77 -9.59 13.11
C ARG A 625 2.99 -9.27 11.84
N PHE A 626 1.93 -8.46 11.93
CA PHE A 626 1.03 -8.21 10.79
C PHE A 626 1.67 -7.29 9.73
N HIS A 627 2.27 -6.19 10.18
CA HIS A 627 2.66 -5.06 9.34
C HIS A 627 4.12 -5.08 8.89
N GLY A 628 4.87 -6.07 9.37
CA GLY A 628 6.27 -6.25 9.04
C GLY A 628 7.18 -5.78 10.15
N THR A 629 8.40 -6.30 10.16
CA THR A 629 9.42 -5.85 11.11
C THR A 629 9.91 -4.46 10.75
N THR A 630 10.27 -3.73 11.79
CA THR A 630 11.02 -2.47 11.72
C THR A 630 12.51 -2.69 12.02
N CYS A 631 12.89 -3.93 12.35
CA CYS A 631 14.26 -4.43 12.34
C CYS A 631 14.56 -5.01 10.95
N PHE A 632 15.08 -4.18 10.06
CA PHE A 632 15.31 -4.58 8.67
C PHE A 632 16.57 -5.41 8.54
N GLU A 633 16.43 -6.62 8.01
CA GLU A 633 17.52 -7.54 7.80
C GLU A 633 17.46 -8.17 6.40
N PRO A 634 18.60 -8.38 5.72
CA PRO A 634 18.61 -8.90 4.36
C PRO A 634 18.02 -10.30 4.26
N GLY A 635 17.16 -10.53 3.26
CA GLY A 635 16.54 -11.83 2.97
C GLY A 635 15.25 -12.11 3.75
N VAL A 636 14.91 -11.29 4.74
CA VAL A 636 13.63 -11.37 5.44
C VAL A 636 12.49 -10.92 4.52
N TYR A 637 11.35 -11.62 4.57
CA TYR A 637 10.15 -11.21 3.82
C TYR A 637 9.70 -9.82 4.24
N GLY A 638 9.43 -8.96 3.26
CA GLY A 638 8.97 -7.61 3.53
C GLY A 638 7.44 -7.47 3.55
N TYR A 639 7.01 -6.22 3.66
CA TYR A 639 5.62 -5.80 3.64
C TYR A 639 5.50 -4.49 2.85
N GLN A 640 5.06 -3.40 3.47
CA GLN A 640 4.85 -2.09 2.85
C GLN A 640 5.91 -1.08 3.29
N GLN A 641 7.20 -1.46 3.29
CA GLN A 641 8.27 -0.56 3.72
C GLN A 641 8.95 0.09 2.53
N HIS A 642 9.37 1.34 2.72
CA HIS A 642 10.14 2.12 1.76
C HIS A 642 11.55 2.33 2.30
N MET A 643 12.53 1.71 1.66
CA MET A 643 13.82 1.50 2.32
C MET A 643 14.84 2.62 2.07
N TRP A 644 14.76 3.30 0.94
CA TRP A 644 15.66 4.40 0.60
C TRP A 644 15.11 5.25 -0.54
N SER A 645 15.59 6.49 -0.62
CA SER A 645 15.35 7.41 -1.73
C SER A 645 16.55 8.30 -1.99
N ALA A 646 16.72 8.70 -3.24
CA ALA A 646 17.52 9.86 -3.62
C ALA A 646 16.69 10.80 -4.50
N ALA A 647 16.86 12.12 -4.36
CA ALA A 647 16.11 13.10 -5.12
C ALA A 647 16.96 14.34 -5.43
N LEU A 648 16.80 14.92 -6.62
CA LEU A 648 17.41 16.20 -6.99
C LEU A 648 16.44 17.37 -6.84
N ASP A 649 15.14 17.07 -6.82
CA ASP A 649 13.98 17.94 -6.62
C ASP A 649 12.76 17.10 -6.22
N SER A 650 11.67 17.77 -5.82
CA SER A 650 10.38 17.19 -5.41
C SER A 650 9.75 16.22 -6.42
N GLU A 651 10.15 16.29 -7.70
CA GLU A 651 9.62 15.49 -8.80
C GLU A 651 10.62 14.44 -9.34
N THR A 652 11.81 14.33 -8.74
CA THR A 652 12.91 13.49 -9.26
C THR A 652 13.39 12.47 -8.24
N GLU A 653 12.47 11.97 -7.42
CA GLU A 653 12.76 10.88 -6.50
C GLU A 653 13.09 9.60 -7.28
N VAL A 654 14.12 8.90 -6.82
CA VAL A 654 14.63 7.64 -7.36
C VAL A 654 14.80 6.67 -6.20
N PHE A 655 14.34 5.44 -6.42
CA PHE A 655 14.54 4.33 -5.50
C PHE A 655 14.47 3.00 -6.25
N THR A 656 14.84 1.92 -5.57
CA THR A 656 14.65 0.55 -6.05
C THR A 656 13.93 -0.28 -5.00
N ASN A 657 13.18 -1.29 -5.45
CA ASN A 657 12.63 -2.31 -4.57
C ASN A 657 12.51 -3.66 -5.31
N HIS A 658 12.37 -4.72 -4.52
CA HIS A 658 11.92 -6.02 -5.00
C HIS A 658 10.39 -6.04 -4.83
N PRO A 659 9.60 -5.97 -5.91
CA PRO A 659 8.15 -5.81 -5.77
C PRO A 659 7.50 -7.08 -5.24
N GLY A 660 6.39 -6.92 -4.52
CA GLY A 660 5.51 -8.05 -4.22
C GLY A 660 4.67 -8.44 -5.42
N GLY A 661 4.14 -7.45 -6.16
CA GLY A 661 3.30 -7.64 -7.36
C GLY A 661 4.09 -7.58 -8.67
N THR A 662 3.44 -7.92 -9.78
CA THR A 662 4.08 -7.97 -11.11
C THR A 662 3.72 -6.81 -12.03
N CYS A 663 2.76 -5.97 -11.62
CA CYS A 663 2.35 -4.76 -12.32
C CYS A 663 1.87 -3.70 -11.33
N ASP A 664 1.78 -2.46 -11.78
CA ASP A 664 1.43 -1.29 -10.96
C ASP A 664 -0.02 -1.29 -10.49
N SER A 665 -0.92 -1.85 -11.31
CA SER A 665 -2.35 -1.91 -10.99
C SER A 665 -2.70 -2.88 -9.84
N SER A 666 -1.77 -3.77 -9.46
CA SER A 666 -1.97 -4.72 -8.37
C SER A 666 -2.20 -4.01 -7.03
N GLN A 667 -3.18 -4.50 -6.28
CA GLN A 667 -3.48 -4.03 -4.93
C GLN A 667 -2.82 -4.90 -3.85
N MET A 668 -1.90 -5.78 -4.25
CA MET A 668 -1.21 -6.69 -3.34
C MET A 668 -0.32 -5.92 -2.33
N ARG A 669 -0.03 -6.59 -1.21
CA ARG A 669 0.85 -6.12 -0.15
C ARG A 669 1.77 -7.29 0.26
N PRO A 670 3.10 -7.25 0.08
CA PRO A 670 3.89 -6.14 -0.50
C PRO A 670 3.39 -5.67 -1.87
N GLY A 671 3.41 -4.36 -2.09
CA GLY A 671 2.95 -3.74 -3.33
C GLY A 671 3.98 -3.79 -4.45
N TYR A 672 3.61 -3.24 -5.60
CA TYR A 672 4.53 -3.06 -6.74
C TYR A 672 5.56 -1.96 -6.43
N TRP A 673 5.11 -0.71 -6.24
CA TRP A 673 5.99 0.42 -5.86
C TRP A 673 6.16 0.61 -4.34
N PHE A 674 5.31 -0.01 -3.53
CA PHE A 674 5.12 0.36 -2.12
C PHE A 674 5.34 -0.83 -1.17
N GLY A 675 6.52 -1.42 -1.24
CA GLY A 675 6.87 -2.56 -0.42
C GLY A 675 8.03 -3.37 -0.95
N ASN A 676 8.39 -4.41 -0.21
CA ASN A 676 9.46 -5.32 -0.57
C ASN A 676 8.99 -6.77 -0.45
N GLY A 677 9.15 -7.57 -1.51
CA GLY A 677 8.98 -9.03 -1.44
C GLY A 677 9.98 -9.65 -0.46
N VAL A 678 11.25 -9.27 -0.60
CA VAL A 678 12.32 -9.54 0.38
C VAL A 678 13.15 -8.29 0.62
N MET A 679 13.64 -8.15 1.84
CA MET A 679 14.45 -7.02 2.27
C MET A 679 15.87 -7.08 1.69
N PRO A 680 16.40 -5.97 1.16
CA PRO A 680 17.79 -5.88 0.71
C PRO A 680 18.77 -5.65 1.87
N ALA A 681 20.07 -5.86 1.60
CA ALA A 681 21.12 -5.19 2.35
C ALA A 681 21.31 -3.77 1.81
N ILE A 682 21.36 -2.77 2.70
CA ILE A 682 21.48 -1.35 2.35
C ILE A 682 22.52 -0.68 3.23
N ARG A 683 23.35 0.17 2.62
CA ARG A 683 24.25 1.06 3.34
C ARG A 683 24.44 2.37 2.57
N GLN A 684 24.44 3.48 3.30
CA GLN A 684 24.70 4.82 2.76
C GLN A 684 25.98 5.40 3.36
N LYS A 685 26.86 5.99 2.54
CA LYS A 685 28.07 6.69 2.97
C LYS A 685 28.40 7.82 2.00
N SER A 686 28.31 9.07 2.49
CA SER A 686 28.82 10.28 1.81
C SER A 686 28.46 10.39 0.32
N GLY A 687 27.18 10.60 0.03
CA GLY A 687 26.66 10.71 -1.34
C GLY A 687 26.70 9.43 -2.17
N ILE A 688 27.02 8.28 -1.57
CA ILE A 688 26.97 6.95 -2.20
C ILE A 688 26.06 6.05 -1.37
N LEU A 689 25.14 5.36 -2.02
CA LEU A 689 24.29 4.34 -1.42
C LEU A 689 24.40 3.04 -2.20
N GLY A 690 24.50 1.92 -1.49
CA GLY A 690 24.60 0.59 -2.05
C GLY A 690 23.45 -0.28 -1.56
N VAL A 691 22.91 -1.09 -2.47
CA VAL A 691 21.78 -2.00 -2.22
C VAL A 691 22.10 -3.36 -2.81
N VAL A 692 21.84 -4.45 -2.08
CA VAL A 692 21.98 -5.82 -2.57
C VAL A 692 20.71 -6.60 -2.28
N TYR A 693 20.04 -7.06 -3.33
CA TYR A 693 18.92 -7.99 -3.28
C TYR A 693 19.41 -9.39 -3.62
N VAL A 694 19.01 -10.36 -2.79
CA VAL A 694 19.13 -11.79 -3.08
C VAL A 694 17.75 -12.40 -2.95
N ILE A 695 17.12 -12.66 -4.09
CA ILE A 695 15.76 -13.16 -4.19
C ILE A 695 15.81 -14.69 -4.02
N PRO A 696 15.05 -15.26 -3.06
CA PRO A 696 15.00 -16.70 -2.88
C PRO A 696 14.19 -17.38 -4.00
N GLU A 697 14.52 -18.64 -4.31
CA GLU A 697 13.79 -19.47 -5.29
C GLU A 697 12.30 -19.64 -4.91
N GLU A 698 11.99 -19.53 -3.62
CA GLU A 698 10.64 -19.60 -3.09
C GLU A 698 9.80 -18.34 -3.35
N HIS A 699 10.35 -17.31 -3.98
CA HIS A 699 9.59 -16.11 -4.39
C HIS A 699 9.23 -16.18 -5.88
N PRO A 700 7.99 -15.88 -6.29
CA PRO A 700 7.57 -16.04 -7.70
C PRO A 700 8.13 -14.98 -8.66
N ILE A 701 8.68 -13.89 -8.12
CA ILE A 701 9.13 -12.74 -8.90
C ILE A 701 10.65 -12.64 -8.81
N HIS A 702 11.32 -12.79 -9.95
CA HIS A 702 12.79 -12.78 -10.08
C HIS A 702 13.28 -11.54 -10.82
N PHE A 703 12.80 -10.38 -10.38
CA PHE A 703 13.32 -9.09 -10.81
C PHE A 703 13.22 -8.07 -9.68
N THR A 704 14.07 -7.05 -9.73
CA THR A 704 13.88 -5.79 -9.01
C THR A 704 13.59 -4.70 -10.02
N HIS A 705 13.05 -3.58 -9.57
CA HIS A 705 12.88 -2.43 -10.45
C HIS A 705 13.28 -1.12 -9.79
N ALA A 706 13.62 -0.16 -10.64
CA ALA A 706 13.96 1.20 -10.28
C ALA A 706 12.84 2.14 -10.74
N PHE A 707 12.34 2.96 -9.83
CA PHE A 707 11.59 4.15 -10.21
C PHE A 707 12.59 5.24 -10.62
N TRP A 708 12.54 5.64 -11.88
CA TRP A 708 13.42 6.65 -12.47
C TRP A 708 12.57 7.59 -13.31
N PRO A 709 12.09 8.74 -12.78
CA PRO A 709 11.18 9.63 -13.49
C PRO A 709 11.89 10.40 -14.60
N GLY A 710 12.26 9.72 -15.69
CA GLY A 710 13.10 10.21 -16.78
C GLY A 710 12.59 11.52 -17.37
N VAL A 711 11.27 11.64 -17.48
CA VAL A 711 10.56 12.81 -18.01
C VAL A 711 10.64 14.07 -17.12
N LYS A 712 11.12 13.95 -15.87
CA LYS A 712 11.22 15.04 -14.90
C LYS A 712 12.64 15.63 -14.77
N PHE A 713 13.65 14.91 -15.28
CA PHE A 713 15.03 15.40 -15.36
C PHE A 713 15.20 16.41 -16.50
N GLU A 714 16.10 17.37 -16.32
CA GLU A 714 16.50 18.30 -17.38
C GLU A 714 17.37 17.60 -18.44
N LYS A 715 18.17 16.63 -17.97
CA LYS A 715 18.99 15.75 -18.80
C LYS A 715 18.99 14.36 -18.18
N THR A 716 18.74 13.34 -18.99
CA THR A 716 18.81 11.94 -18.59
C THR A 716 19.56 11.13 -19.65
N ILE A 717 20.43 10.20 -19.23
CA ILE A 717 21.12 9.26 -20.11
C ILE A 717 20.93 7.86 -19.55
N SER A 718 20.59 6.91 -20.42
CA SER A 718 20.51 5.48 -20.10
C SER A 718 21.57 4.73 -20.90
N GLU A 719 22.36 3.94 -20.18
CA GLU A 719 23.28 2.93 -20.68
C GLU A 719 22.87 1.57 -20.08
N THR A 720 23.43 0.46 -20.59
CA THR A 720 23.08 -0.90 -20.14
C THR A 720 23.07 -1.07 -18.62
N HIS A 721 24.07 -0.50 -17.93
CA HIS A 721 24.26 -0.64 -16.48
C HIS A 721 24.13 0.68 -15.72
N TRP A 722 23.84 1.79 -16.39
CA TRP A 722 23.85 3.11 -15.77
C TRP A 722 22.65 3.95 -16.20
N LEU A 723 22.06 4.63 -15.24
CA LEU A 723 21.16 5.77 -15.45
C LEU A 723 21.82 7.01 -14.87
N PHE A 724 21.79 8.12 -15.60
CA PHE A 724 22.31 9.42 -15.15
C PHE A 724 21.22 10.48 -15.29
N GLY A 725 21.06 11.34 -14.29
CA GLY A 725 20.05 12.40 -14.25
C GLY A 725 20.62 13.71 -13.71
N GLU A 726 20.21 14.83 -14.30
CA GLU A 726 20.51 16.19 -13.86
C GLU A 726 19.22 16.97 -13.66
N LYS A 727 19.19 17.75 -12.58
CA LYS A 727 18.11 18.68 -12.26
C LYS A 727 18.62 19.77 -11.34
N ALA A 728 18.40 21.03 -11.70
CA ALA A 728 18.65 22.19 -10.84
C ALA A 728 20.06 22.20 -10.19
N GLY A 729 21.09 21.86 -10.98
CA GLY A 729 22.50 21.82 -10.56
C GLY A 729 22.88 20.65 -9.65
N GLY A 730 21.97 19.71 -9.41
CA GLY A 730 22.23 18.41 -8.80
C GLY A 730 22.41 17.32 -9.84
N TYR A 731 23.15 16.28 -9.48
CA TYR A 731 23.45 15.13 -10.34
C TYR A 731 23.20 13.83 -9.58
N LEU A 732 22.61 12.85 -10.27
CA LEU A 732 22.30 11.52 -9.73
C LEU A 732 22.69 10.45 -10.75
N ALA A 733 23.31 9.37 -10.28
CA ALA A 733 23.61 8.20 -11.07
C ALA A 733 23.12 6.94 -10.35
N LEU A 734 22.52 6.01 -11.09
CA LEU A 734 22.16 4.68 -10.61
C LEU A 734 22.86 3.63 -11.45
N TRP A 735 23.70 2.83 -10.82
CA TRP A 735 24.33 1.65 -11.42
C TRP A 735 23.61 0.38 -11.01
N CYS A 736 23.57 -0.62 -11.90
CA CYS A 736 23.10 -1.98 -11.61
C CYS A 736 24.07 -3.03 -12.19
N ASN A 737 24.34 -4.11 -11.44
CA ASN A 737 25.13 -5.25 -11.95
C ASN A 737 24.45 -6.00 -13.11
N LYS A 738 23.12 -5.90 -13.22
CA LYS A 738 22.32 -6.46 -14.32
C LYS A 738 21.92 -5.36 -15.31
N PRO A 739 21.61 -5.72 -16.58
CA PRO A 739 21.02 -4.78 -17.52
C PRO A 739 19.68 -4.22 -17.01
N MET A 740 19.54 -2.91 -17.02
CA MET A 740 18.29 -2.21 -16.68
C MET A 740 17.43 -2.07 -17.93
N LYS A 741 16.31 -2.80 -17.99
CA LYS A 741 15.39 -2.80 -19.14
C LYS A 741 14.21 -1.87 -18.88
N VAL A 742 13.91 -0.97 -19.81
CA VAL A 742 12.71 -0.12 -19.75
C VAL A 742 11.47 -1.00 -19.64
N HIS A 743 10.57 -0.65 -18.72
CA HIS A 743 9.25 -1.25 -18.61
C HIS A 743 8.17 -0.18 -18.70
N GLN A 744 7.05 -0.50 -19.35
CA GLN A 744 5.95 0.43 -19.60
C GLN A 744 4.64 -0.27 -19.26
N ASP A 745 3.97 0.23 -18.23
CA ASP A 745 2.70 -0.33 -17.73
C ASP A 745 1.68 0.80 -17.57
N GLN A 746 1.45 1.25 -16.33
CA GLN A 746 0.59 2.39 -16.00
C GLN A 746 1.35 3.71 -16.15
N ILE A 747 2.67 3.67 -15.97
CA ILE A 747 3.58 4.81 -16.12
C ILE A 747 4.58 4.54 -17.26
N PHE A 748 5.06 5.60 -17.91
CA PHE A 748 5.85 5.53 -19.14
C PHE A 748 7.18 6.28 -18.97
N ASP A 749 8.26 5.71 -19.49
CA ASP A 749 9.64 6.24 -19.37
C ASP A 749 10.09 6.50 -17.92
N CYS A 750 9.47 5.80 -16.96
CA CYS A 750 9.66 6.00 -15.52
C CYS A 750 10.11 4.75 -14.76
N GLU A 751 10.20 3.58 -15.42
CA GLU A 751 10.56 2.31 -14.80
C GLU A 751 11.66 1.57 -15.55
N TYR A 752 12.59 0.99 -14.80
CA TYR A 752 13.57 0.02 -15.30
C TYR A 752 13.58 -1.25 -14.47
N ARG A 753 13.43 -2.42 -15.11
CA ARG A 753 13.49 -3.75 -14.49
C ARG A 753 14.86 -4.41 -14.69
N SER A 754 15.37 -5.01 -13.63
CA SER A 754 16.60 -5.83 -13.62
C SER A 754 16.24 -7.26 -13.22
N TYR A 755 16.41 -8.21 -14.14
CA TYR A 755 16.02 -9.62 -13.95
C TYR A 755 17.17 -10.46 -13.38
N GLY A 756 16.83 -11.42 -12.52
CA GLY A 756 17.74 -12.37 -11.89
C GLY A 756 17.54 -12.48 -10.38
N ASP A 757 18.32 -13.35 -9.74
CA ASP A 757 18.19 -13.63 -8.30
C ASP A 757 19.09 -12.75 -7.45
N GLU A 758 20.24 -12.32 -8.00
CA GLU A 758 21.22 -11.48 -7.32
C GLU A 758 21.41 -10.17 -8.07
N ILE A 759 20.85 -9.10 -7.50
CA ILE A 759 20.85 -7.77 -8.10
C ILE A 759 21.41 -6.77 -7.10
N ALA A 760 22.41 -6.01 -7.53
CA ALA A 760 23.05 -4.97 -6.74
C ALA A 760 22.95 -3.62 -7.43
N TYR A 761 22.61 -2.58 -6.66
CA TYR A 761 22.52 -1.20 -7.12
C TYR A 761 23.49 -0.30 -6.37
N CYS A 762 24.05 0.68 -7.08
CA CYS A 762 24.81 1.77 -6.48
C CYS A 762 24.25 3.11 -6.94
N CYS A 763 23.73 3.91 -6.00
CA CYS A 763 23.26 5.27 -6.24
C CYS A 763 24.33 6.27 -5.81
N ILE A 764 24.66 7.23 -6.66
CA ILE A 764 25.67 8.27 -6.41
C ILE A 764 25.03 9.63 -6.67
N VAL A 765 25.18 10.55 -5.73
CA VAL A 765 24.68 11.94 -5.83
C VAL A 765 25.81 12.94 -5.68
N SER A 766 25.66 14.10 -6.32
CA SER A 766 26.53 15.26 -6.13
C SER A 766 25.83 16.56 -6.51
N GLY A 767 26.43 17.70 -6.19
CA GLY A 767 25.94 19.02 -6.59
C GLY A 767 27.06 20.03 -6.83
N GLY A 768 26.73 21.14 -7.50
CA GLY A 768 27.63 22.29 -7.65
C GLY A 768 28.83 22.11 -8.58
N GLY A 769 28.73 21.21 -9.58
CA GLY A 769 29.79 20.88 -10.54
C GLY A 769 29.31 20.85 -11.99
N ASN A 770 30.03 20.14 -12.86
CA ASN A 770 29.63 19.89 -14.25
C ASN A 770 29.35 18.39 -14.49
N TRP A 771 28.26 18.10 -15.20
CA TRP A 771 27.87 16.82 -15.79
C TRP A 771 29.04 15.91 -16.21
N GLU A 772 29.96 16.36 -17.06
CA GLU A 772 31.02 15.47 -17.57
C GLU A 772 31.96 14.98 -16.45
N THR A 773 32.23 15.85 -15.47
CA THR A 773 33.05 15.50 -14.30
C THR A 773 32.32 14.53 -13.39
N PHE A 774 31.00 14.72 -13.20
CA PHE A 774 30.16 13.81 -12.44
C PHE A 774 30.14 12.41 -13.06
N VAL A 775 29.83 12.31 -14.36
CA VAL A 775 29.79 11.02 -15.07
C VAL A 775 31.15 10.33 -14.98
N LYS A 776 32.24 11.06 -15.23
CA LYS A 776 33.61 10.52 -15.10
C LYS A 776 33.87 9.97 -13.69
N ARG A 777 33.54 10.72 -12.64
CA ARG A 777 33.67 10.29 -11.25
C ARG A 777 32.87 9.01 -10.96
N CYS A 778 31.63 8.92 -11.45
CA CYS A 778 30.81 7.71 -11.28
C CYS A 778 31.46 6.49 -11.92
N LYS A 779 32.06 6.63 -13.10
CA LYS A 779 32.81 5.55 -13.76
C LYS A 779 34.09 5.19 -13.01
N GLU A 780 34.79 6.17 -12.43
CA GLU A 780 36.01 5.96 -11.63
C GLU A 780 35.74 5.27 -10.28
N ILE A 781 34.57 5.49 -9.67
CA ILE A 781 34.10 4.73 -8.49
C ILE A 781 34.02 3.24 -8.79
N SER A 782 33.78 2.88 -10.06
CA SER A 782 33.77 1.52 -10.59
C SER A 782 33.03 0.51 -9.69
N PRO A 783 31.70 0.65 -9.50
CA PRO A 783 30.93 -0.30 -8.72
C PRO A 783 31.06 -1.72 -9.27
N VAL A 784 31.29 -2.70 -8.40
CA VAL A 784 31.41 -4.13 -8.74
C VAL A 784 30.61 -4.96 -7.74
N TYR A 785 29.90 -5.97 -8.26
CA TYR A 785 29.24 -6.99 -7.46
C TYR A 785 30.03 -8.30 -7.53
N ASP A 786 30.44 -8.80 -6.38
CA ASP A 786 31.08 -10.10 -6.18
C ASP A 786 30.00 -11.12 -5.79
N THR A 787 29.66 -12.02 -6.73
CA THR A 787 28.65 -13.07 -6.55
C THR A 787 29.06 -14.10 -5.49
N GLU A 788 30.35 -14.42 -5.35
CA GLU A 788 30.81 -15.40 -4.37
C GLU A 788 30.66 -14.87 -2.94
N LYS A 789 30.96 -13.59 -2.74
CA LYS A 789 30.85 -12.92 -1.43
C LYS A 789 29.49 -12.27 -1.20
N LYS A 790 28.62 -12.23 -2.21
CA LYS A 790 27.37 -11.47 -2.23
C LYS A 790 27.58 -10.02 -1.79
N MET A 791 28.61 -9.39 -2.34
CA MET A 791 29.14 -8.11 -1.86
C MET A 791 29.19 -7.08 -2.98
N LEU A 792 28.63 -5.90 -2.72
CA LEU A 792 28.81 -4.71 -3.56
C LEU A 792 29.96 -3.86 -3.01
N LYS A 793 30.91 -3.51 -3.87
CA LYS A 793 31.96 -2.53 -3.60
C LYS A 793 31.85 -1.35 -4.56
N ALA A 794 31.88 -0.13 -4.03
CA ALA A 794 31.87 1.11 -4.82
C ALA A 794 32.73 2.17 -4.11
N GLY A 795 33.96 2.39 -4.60
CA GLY A 795 34.95 3.19 -3.87
C GLY A 795 35.21 2.65 -2.47
N ASP A 796 34.96 3.48 -1.44
CA ASP A 796 35.10 3.13 -0.02
C ASP A 796 33.80 2.61 0.63
N LEU A 797 32.75 2.38 -0.17
CA LEU A 797 31.52 1.74 0.28
C LEU A 797 31.60 0.23 0.03
N GLU A 798 31.24 -0.54 1.06
CA GLU A 798 31.08 -1.98 0.99
C GLU A 798 29.73 -2.36 1.61
N VAL A 799 28.95 -3.16 0.87
CA VAL A 799 27.64 -3.69 1.29
C VAL A 799 27.67 -5.20 1.10
N ILE A 800 27.67 -5.94 2.21
CA ILE A 800 27.65 -7.40 2.21
C ILE A 800 26.21 -7.84 2.49
N TYR A 801 25.71 -8.76 1.67
CA TYR A 801 24.47 -9.45 1.96
C TYR A 801 24.76 -10.67 2.83
N GLU A 802 24.16 -10.70 4.02
CA GLU A 802 24.12 -11.87 4.89
C GLU A 802 22.66 -12.25 5.10
N LYS A 803 22.29 -13.50 4.77
CA LYS A 803 20.90 -13.95 4.85
C LYS A 803 20.46 -14.03 6.32
N HIS A 804 19.38 -13.34 6.64
CA HIS A 804 18.70 -13.41 7.94
C HIS A 804 17.34 -14.10 7.78
N SER A 805 16.75 -14.51 8.91
CA SER A 805 15.42 -15.09 8.96
C SER A 805 14.67 -14.53 10.16
N ASP A 806 13.44 -14.10 9.94
CA ASP A 806 12.61 -13.52 10.98
C ASP A 806 11.23 -14.17 11.01
N ILE A 807 10.98 -14.95 12.06
CA ILE A 807 9.73 -15.69 12.23
C ILE A 807 8.52 -14.78 12.46
N THR A 808 8.74 -13.50 12.81
CA THR A 808 7.63 -12.53 12.93
C THR A 808 6.90 -12.34 11.60
N GLN A 809 7.53 -12.65 10.47
CA GLN A 809 6.98 -12.44 9.12
C GLN A 809 6.05 -13.57 8.59
N TYR A 810 5.72 -14.57 9.41
CA TYR A 810 4.90 -15.73 9.02
C TYR A 810 3.57 -15.78 9.79
N ILE A 811 2.42 -15.63 9.09
CA ILE A 811 1.06 -15.60 9.67
C ILE A 811 0.09 -16.49 8.91
#